data_AF-A0A9E0SYJ6-F1
#
_entry.id   AF-A0A9E0SYJ6-F1
#
_cell.length_a   1.000
_cell.length_b   1.000
_cell.length_c   1.000
_cell.angle_alpha   90.00
_cell.angle_beta   90.00
_cell.angle_gamma   90.00
#
_symmetry.space_group_name_H-M   'P 1'
#
loop_
_entity.id
_entity.type
_entity.pdbx_description
1 polymer ?
#
loop_
_entity_poly.entity_id
_entity_poly.type
_entity_poly.pdbx_seq_one_letter_code
_entity_poly.pdbx_strand_id
1 'polypeptide(L)'
;MIRTLACPRKRRHQVAVAVTMCLAGPAGAGTDTWVGASGGFWDIAVNWSNGLPGPDSDVELGPFDTIFRTGVVNIDSLTGDGDLGIEGGSLSVAAASSIGSLSFSGGTLAGSGSLSVAGPSTWTGGTMSGPGITTFNGPVTLSGNSDSRVINGGRIVNFLDATTWTNSPGGDNAFGAINASGGAVLNNFGLWTDLISSNPSTIGANGGGATFNNFAAYIKTGTSTTTVAAVFNNIGALGVEVGTFTLIDGGTSTGLIDVGIGATLNFAAGTYTLSNMIAGLGTGTLQVSGSAAVNSQGANAFAGQLSLVGGTFNVDTSFDAPGFNMSGGTLSGNGKVTIAGGGTWAGGTMSGTGTTTFSGPLALVGNTDGRVITGRTVNFAGTTTWTNSPGGVNAFGAVNASGGAVLNNTGTWLDQIASNPSTIGSNAGGAVFNNIGSYVKSGASTTTFAATFNNKGTLDVDAGTLSLNAGGASTGSIDVAAGATLNVGAGTYALSGMKAGTGTGTLQVSGSGVLNTQGANSFAGQLSTVGGSFNATGTFAASGLNMSAGTLTGTGKVSFAGGGTWAGGTMSGTGTTTFSGPLALVGNTDGRIITGRTVNFAGTTTWTNSPGGVNAFGAVNASGGAVLNNTGTWLDQIASNPSTIGSNAGGAVFNNIGSYVKSGASTTNLASIDFVNAGLTDVQAGIIDLPSNFANPGVLQGTGTFATNALTNSGHVAPGESTGTLTIAGNFTQTSKGSLDVQLTDATHFDTLNVTGTASLAGTLKLSCLNCTLVKGQTYTVLNGASNQLQGTFARVVLDGFAPNEFQVSYDVADGDVDLTVLRSTRSGGGGTESTLPAQAIAAVPELGSWQLMLLGLIGMAAIRRAPTRRR
;
A
#
# COMPACT_ATOMS: atom_id res chain seq x y z
N MET A 1 -0.98 -51.92 -22.57
CA MET A 1 -0.31 -53.13 -22.04
C MET A 1 -1.12 -53.68 -20.89
N ILE A 2 -1.74 -54.83 -21.10
CA ILE A 2 -2.55 -55.56 -20.12
C ILE A 2 -1.59 -56.31 -19.18
N ARG A 3 -1.64 -56.02 -17.87
CA ARG A 3 -1.25 -56.98 -16.81
C ARG A 3 -2.20 -56.83 -15.63
N THR A 4 -3.09 -57.80 -15.55
CA THR A 4 -3.93 -58.22 -14.42
C THR A 4 -3.12 -58.42 -13.14
N LEU A 5 -3.59 -57.83 -12.05
CA LEU A 5 -3.25 -58.22 -10.67
C LEU A 5 -4.53 -58.23 -9.83
N ALA A 6 -4.63 -59.28 -9.01
CA ALA A 6 -5.84 -59.84 -8.47
C ALA A 6 -6.46 -59.03 -7.31
N CYS A 7 -7.79 -59.09 -7.25
CA CYS A 7 -8.63 -58.69 -6.13
C CYS A 7 -8.46 -59.66 -4.94
N PRO A 8 -8.32 -59.17 -3.69
CA PRO A 8 -8.64 -59.98 -2.52
C PRO A 8 -10.03 -59.62 -1.97
N ARG A 9 -10.84 -60.67 -1.83
CA ARG A 9 -12.16 -60.72 -1.16
C ARG A 9 -12.16 -59.99 0.20
N LYS A 10 -13.05 -59.01 0.37
CA LYS A 10 -13.45 -58.49 1.68
C LYS A 10 -14.13 -59.60 2.49
N ARG A 11 -13.50 -60.03 3.59
CA ARG A 11 -14.12 -60.84 4.64
C ARG A 11 -15.07 -59.96 5.45
N ARG A 12 -16.38 -60.26 5.40
CA ARG A 12 -17.33 -59.84 6.44
C ARG A 12 -16.87 -60.45 7.76
N HIS A 13 -16.51 -59.64 8.74
CA HIS A 13 -16.36 -60.08 10.12
C HIS A 13 -17.72 -59.91 10.80
N GLN A 14 -18.51 -60.98 10.82
CA GLN A 14 -19.50 -61.17 11.87
C GLN A 14 -18.72 -61.63 13.10
N VAL A 15 -18.64 -60.78 14.12
CA VAL A 15 -18.09 -61.15 15.42
C VAL A 15 -19.23 -61.79 16.21
N ALA A 16 -19.38 -63.11 16.05
CA ALA A 16 -20.07 -63.95 17.01
C ALA A 16 -18.99 -64.57 17.90
N VAL A 17 -18.80 -64.01 19.09
CA VAL A 17 -17.95 -64.60 20.13
C VAL A 17 -18.85 -65.51 20.97
N ALA A 18 -18.93 -66.78 20.57
CA ALA A 18 -19.36 -67.85 21.46
C ALA A 18 -18.11 -68.43 22.12
N VAL A 19 -17.79 -67.98 23.33
CA VAL A 19 -16.82 -68.66 24.20
C VAL A 19 -17.59 -69.68 25.02
N THR A 20 -17.55 -70.94 24.59
CA THR A 20 -17.92 -72.06 25.45
C THR A 20 -16.71 -72.37 26.34
N MET A 21 -16.68 -71.81 27.55
CA MET A 21 -15.78 -72.27 28.60
C MET A 21 -16.51 -73.31 29.46
N CYS A 22 -16.03 -74.54 29.42
CA CYS A 22 -16.40 -75.59 30.35
C CYS A 22 -15.75 -75.26 31.71
N LEU A 23 -16.56 -74.78 32.67
CA LEU A 23 -16.14 -74.52 34.04
C LEU A 23 -16.07 -75.85 34.81
N ALA A 24 -14.93 -76.12 35.44
CA ALA A 24 -14.88 -76.94 36.64
C ALA A 24 -15.41 -76.07 37.79
N GLY A 25 -16.61 -76.36 38.29
CA GLY A 25 -17.26 -75.55 39.32
C GLY A 25 -16.61 -75.73 40.70
N PRO A 26 -16.50 -74.66 41.51
CA PRO A 26 -16.44 -74.81 42.96
C PRO A 26 -17.85 -75.12 43.50
N ALA A 27 -17.91 -75.66 44.72
CA ALA A 27 -19.13 -76.08 45.40
C ALA A 27 -20.20 -74.97 45.47
N GLY A 28 -21.47 -75.36 45.28
CA GLY A 28 -22.59 -74.48 44.96
C GLY A 28 -22.82 -73.31 45.92
N ALA A 29 -22.73 -72.11 45.37
CA ALA A 29 -23.46 -70.95 45.85
C ALA A 29 -24.97 -71.22 45.74
N GLY A 30 -25.74 -70.82 46.76
CA GLY A 30 -27.19 -70.93 46.73
C GLY A 30 -27.78 -69.89 45.80
N THR A 31 -28.68 -70.30 44.90
CA THR A 31 -29.49 -69.37 44.12
C THR A 31 -30.55 -68.73 45.02
N ASP A 32 -30.55 -67.41 45.08
CA ASP A 32 -31.56 -66.63 45.80
C ASP A 32 -32.63 -66.15 44.83
N THR A 33 -33.77 -66.81 44.87
CA THR A 33 -34.91 -66.53 43.97
C THR A 33 -35.88 -65.54 44.61
N TRP A 34 -36.39 -64.62 43.79
CA TRP A 34 -37.45 -63.70 44.19
C TRP A 34 -38.79 -64.44 44.31
N VAL A 35 -39.40 -64.36 45.49
CA VAL A 35 -40.73 -64.93 45.80
C VAL A 35 -41.74 -63.86 46.17
N GLY A 36 -41.34 -62.59 46.18
CA GLY A 36 -42.20 -61.44 46.43
C GLY A 36 -43.12 -61.12 45.24
N ALA A 37 -44.04 -60.18 45.45
CA ALA A 37 -44.87 -59.64 44.36
C ALA A 37 -44.04 -58.72 43.43
N SER A 38 -44.51 -58.55 42.18
CA SER A 38 -43.97 -57.54 41.26
C SER A 38 -44.12 -56.13 41.85
N GLY A 39 -43.08 -55.31 41.73
CA GLY A 39 -42.95 -54.00 42.37
C GLY A 39 -42.55 -54.07 43.86
N GLY A 40 -42.19 -55.25 44.38
CA GLY A 40 -41.77 -55.43 45.76
C GLY A 40 -40.34 -54.93 46.03
N PHE A 41 -40.01 -54.73 47.31
CA PHE A 41 -38.74 -54.12 47.75
C PHE A 41 -37.68 -55.15 48.12
N TRP A 42 -36.45 -54.98 47.64
CA TRP A 42 -35.30 -55.88 47.87
C TRP A 42 -34.90 -56.01 49.34
N ASP A 43 -35.06 -54.96 50.15
CA ASP A 43 -34.67 -54.91 51.57
C ASP A 43 -35.56 -55.75 52.49
N ILE A 44 -36.63 -56.34 51.96
CA ILE A 44 -37.59 -57.13 52.71
C ILE A 44 -37.23 -58.62 52.59
N ALA A 45 -36.66 -59.19 53.65
CA ALA A 45 -36.14 -60.57 53.66
C ALA A 45 -37.16 -61.64 53.26
N VAL A 46 -38.46 -61.44 53.50
CA VAL A 46 -39.52 -62.40 53.11
C VAL A 46 -39.79 -62.45 51.60
N ASN A 47 -39.28 -61.49 50.82
CA ASN A 47 -39.38 -61.50 49.37
C ASN A 47 -38.36 -62.44 48.69
N TRP A 48 -37.52 -63.13 49.47
CA TRP A 48 -36.43 -63.98 48.99
C TRP A 48 -36.52 -65.41 49.53
N SER A 49 -36.17 -66.39 48.70
CA SER A 49 -36.24 -67.82 49.06
C SER A 49 -35.33 -68.22 50.24
N ASN A 50 -34.16 -67.58 50.39
CA ASN A 50 -33.19 -67.92 51.44
C ASN A 50 -32.79 -66.72 52.32
N GLY A 51 -33.66 -65.70 52.42
CA GLY A 51 -33.34 -64.42 53.07
C GLY A 51 -32.60 -63.47 52.12
N LEU A 52 -32.11 -62.35 52.66
CA LEU A 52 -31.49 -61.31 51.83
C LEU A 52 -30.22 -61.84 51.12
N PRO A 53 -30.05 -61.59 49.81
CA PRO A 53 -28.86 -62.00 49.06
C PRO A 53 -27.54 -61.45 49.62
N GLY A 54 -26.47 -62.24 49.52
CA GLY A 54 -25.12 -61.92 49.98
C GLY A 54 -24.04 -62.03 48.89
N PRO A 55 -22.76 -61.81 49.23
CA PRO A 55 -21.66 -61.66 48.26
C PRO A 55 -21.45 -62.80 47.27
N ASP A 56 -21.80 -64.02 47.65
CA ASP A 56 -21.66 -65.22 46.82
C ASP A 56 -22.98 -65.63 46.17
N SER A 57 -24.07 -64.87 46.34
CA SER A 57 -25.40 -65.25 45.86
C SER A 57 -25.54 -65.06 44.35
N ASP A 58 -26.08 -66.08 43.68
CA ASP A 58 -26.67 -65.96 42.34
C ASP A 58 -28.14 -65.54 42.49
N VAL A 59 -28.46 -64.32 42.10
CA VAL A 59 -29.81 -63.74 42.27
C VAL A 59 -30.67 -64.00 41.03
N GLU A 60 -31.88 -64.51 41.23
CA GLU A 60 -32.87 -64.74 40.17
C GLU A 60 -34.19 -64.02 40.48
N LEU A 61 -34.49 -62.96 39.75
CA LEU A 61 -35.70 -62.14 39.90
C LEU A 61 -36.91 -62.69 39.14
N GLY A 62 -36.71 -63.60 38.18
CA GLY A 62 -37.77 -64.05 37.28
C GLY A 62 -38.43 -62.90 36.50
N PRO A 63 -39.73 -62.98 36.18
CA PRO A 63 -40.45 -61.96 35.41
C PRO A 63 -40.92 -60.75 36.23
N PHE A 64 -40.49 -60.63 37.48
CA PHE A 64 -41.03 -59.65 38.42
C PHE A 64 -40.25 -58.33 38.36
N ASP A 65 -40.99 -57.22 38.44
CA ASP A 65 -40.39 -55.92 38.70
C ASP A 65 -39.93 -55.88 40.16
N THR A 66 -38.74 -55.33 40.42
CA THR A 66 -38.17 -55.29 41.77
C THR A 66 -37.53 -53.95 42.07
N ILE A 67 -37.62 -53.47 43.32
CA ILE A 67 -37.13 -52.15 43.71
C ILE A 67 -36.03 -52.28 44.77
N PHE A 68 -34.84 -51.81 44.44
CA PHE A 68 -33.71 -51.61 45.34
C PHE A 68 -33.62 -50.14 45.76
N ARG A 69 -33.97 -49.87 47.01
CA ARG A 69 -34.08 -48.49 47.55
C ARG A 69 -33.11 -48.16 48.69
N THR A 70 -32.48 -49.16 49.29
CA THR A 70 -31.59 -48.98 50.45
C THR A 70 -30.67 -50.20 50.64
N GLY A 71 -29.65 -50.04 51.48
CA GLY A 71 -28.69 -51.09 51.83
C GLY A 71 -27.41 -51.07 51.00
N VAL A 72 -26.43 -51.88 51.40
CA VAL A 72 -25.21 -52.17 50.63
C VAL A 72 -25.16 -53.67 50.42
N VAL A 73 -25.38 -54.10 49.19
CA VAL A 73 -25.51 -55.51 48.81
C VAL A 73 -24.46 -55.81 47.74
N ASN A 74 -23.65 -56.83 47.99
CA ASN A 74 -22.76 -57.41 46.99
C ASN A 74 -23.35 -58.78 46.64
N ILE A 75 -23.36 -59.15 45.37
CA ILE A 75 -23.81 -60.45 44.86
C ILE A 75 -22.86 -60.94 43.78
N ASP A 76 -22.88 -62.24 43.48
CA ASP A 76 -22.11 -62.80 42.38
C ASP A 76 -22.77 -62.42 41.05
N SER A 77 -23.96 -62.95 40.77
CA SER A 77 -24.72 -62.68 39.53
C SER A 77 -26.17 -62.27 39.78
N LEU A 78 -26.80 -61.69 38.76
CA LEU A 78 -28.18 -61.26 38.75
C LEU A 78 -28.86 -61.63 37.43
N THR A 79 -29.98 -62.33 37.49
CA THR A 79 -30.81 -62.71 36.33
C THR A 79 -32.27 -62.31 36.54
N GLY A 80 -32.95 -61.84 35.50
CA GLY A 80 -34.39 -61.52 35.54
C GLY A 80 -34.92 -61.00 34.21
N ASP A 81 -36.25 -61.03 34.04
CA ASP A 81 -36.96 -60.54 32.85
C ASP A 81 -37.80 -59.27 33.14
N GLY A 82 -38.01 -58.92 34.41
CA GLY A 82 -38.73 -57.72 34.84
C GLY A 82 -37.86 -56.45 34.92
N ASP A 83 -38.46 -55.35 35.37
CA ASP A 83 -37.74 -54.09 35.63
C ASP A 83 -37.01 -54.11 36.98
N LEU A 84 -35.73 -53.72 36.97
CA LEU A 84 -34.99 -53.43 38.20
C LEU A 84 -35.01 -51.92 38.46
N GLY A 85 -35.81 -51.50 39.43
CA GLY A 85 -35.77 -50.14 39.96
C GLY A 85 -34.61 -49.98 40.94
N ILE A 86 -33.67 -49.08 40.69
CA ILE A 86 -32.66 -48.66 41.68
C ILE A 86 -32.94 -47.21 42.07
N GLU A 87 -33.44 -47.03 43.28
CA GLU A 87 -33.85 -45.73 43.84
C GLU A 87 -32.86 -45.22 44.92
N GLY A 88 -32.07 -46.11 45.52
CA GLY A 88 -31.14 -45.80 46.61
C GLY A 88 -30.24 -46.98 46.97
N GLY A 89 -29.38 -46.82 47.98
CA GLY A 89 -28.43 -47.87 48.40
C GLY A 89 -27.27 -48.12 47.42
N SER A 90 -26.54 -49.22 47.60
CA SER A 90 -25.47 -49.69 46.70
C SER A 90 -25.62 -51.18 46.40
N LEU A 91 -25.75 -51.53 45.13
CA LEU A 91 -25.77 -52.91 44.61
C LEU A 91 -24.50 -53.17 43.79
N SER A 92 -23.66 -54.09 44.22
CA SER A 92 -22.45 -54.52 43.50
C SER A 92 -22.63 -55.91 42.91
N VAL A 93 -22.32 -56.06 41.63
CA VAL A 93 -22.44 -57.33 40.90
C VAL A 93 -21.07 -57.78 40.39
N ALA A 94 -20.64 -58.99 40.72
CA ALA A 94 -19.27 -59.47 40.45
C ALA A 94 -19.13 -60.18 39.08
N ALA A 95 -20.14 -60.94 38.67
CA ALA A 95 -20.18 -61.78 37.48
C ALA A 95 -21.19 -61.28 36.42
N ALA A 96 -21.27 -62.00 35.30
CA ALA A 96 -22.17 -61.65 34.20
C ALA A 96 -23.64 -61.78 34.62
N SER A 97 -24.45 -60.80 34.26
CA SER A 97 -25.82 -60.62 34.73
C SER A 97 -26.71 -60.10 33.61
N SER A 98 -28.01 -60.40 33.68
CA SER A 98 -29.01 -59.97 32.69
C SER A 98 -30.34 -59.63 33.33
N ILE A 99 -30.92 -58.50 32.96
CA ILE A 99 -32.24 -58.07 33.44
C ILE A 99 -33.13 -57.65 32.27
N GLY A 100 -34.44 -57.60 32.50
CA GLY A 100 -35.43 -57.09 31.55
C GLY A 100 -35.22 -55.62 31.29
N SER A 101 -35.56 -54.77 32.25
CA SER A 101 -35.45 -53.31 32.15
C SER A 101 -34.71 -52.73 33.36
N LEU A 102 -34.24 -51.49 33.24
CA LEU A 102 -33.63 -50.75 34.35
C LEU A 102 -34.29 -49.38 34.53
N SER A 103 -34.85 -49.14 35.71
CA SER A 103 -35.34 -47.84 36.16
C SER A 103 -34.38 -47.26 37.20
N PHE A 104 -33.40 -46.46 36.76
CA PHE A 104 -32.33 -45.95 37.63
C PHE A 104 -32.56 -44.49 38.00
N SER A 105 -32.98 -44.25 39.25
CA SER A 105 -33.31 -42.91 39.74
C SER A 105 -32.41 -42.42 40.87
N GLY A 106 -31.72 -43.33 41.56
CA GLY A 106 -30.78 -43.01 42.64
C GLY A 106 -29.94 -44.23 43.04
N GLY A 107 -29.14 -44.12 44.11
CA GLY A 107 -28.29 -45.22 44.56
C GLY A 107 -27.04 -45.47 43.70
N THR A 108 -26.39 -46.61 43.91
CA THR A 108 -25.15 -47.02 43.23
C THR A 108 -25.28 -48.43 42.64
N LEU A 109 -24.95 -48.58 41.36
CA LEU A 109 -24.71 -49.86 40.70
C LEU A 109 -23.19 -50.04 40.53
N ALA A 110 -22.60 -50.98 41.25
CA ALA A 110 -21.17 -51.20 41.36
C ALA A 110 -20.73 -52.59 40.84
N GLY A 111 -19.43 -52.85 40.91
CA GLY A 111 -18.86 -54.19 40.68
C GLY A 111 -18.19 -54.38 39.32
N SER A 112 -17.48 -55.49 39.16
CA SER A 112 -16.74 -55.86 37.94
C SER A 112 -17.58 -56.61 36.90
N GLY A 113 -18.77 -57.07 37.28
CA GLY A 113 -19.64 -57.87 36.42
C GLY A 113 -20.16 -57.08 35.22
N SER A 114 -20.46 -57.81 34.14
CA SER A 114 -21.19 -57.26 33.00
C SER A 114 -22.69 -57.37 33.23
N LEU A 115 -23.44 -56.29 33.09
CA LEU A 115 -24.90 -56.26 33.13
C LEU A 115 -25.49 -56.02 31.74
N SER A 116 -26.31 -56.94 31.25
CA SER A 116 -27.08 -56.81 30.01
C SER A 116 -28.54 -56.47 30.31
N VAL A 117 -29.04 -55.36 29.78
CA VAL A 117 -30.44 -54.92 29.95
C VAL A 117 -31.16 -55.08 28.61
N ALA A 118 -32.20 -55.91 28.56
CA ALA A 118 -32.82 -56.31 27.28
C ALA A 118 -33.84 -55.29 26.74
N GLY A 119 -34.59 -54.66 27.62
CA GLY A 119 -35.78 -53.85 27.37
C GLY A 119 -35.60 -52.35 27.60
N PRO A 120 -36.68 -51.58 27.46
CA PRO A 120 -36.66 -50.13 27.59
C PRO A 120 -36.28 -49.70 29.01
N SER A 121 -35.38 -48.74 29.13
CA SER A 121 -34.83 -48.28 30.42
C SER A 121 -34.98 -46.78 30.63
N THR A 122 -35.11 -46.37 31.89
CA THR A 122 -35.14 -44.95 32.28
C THR A 122 -33.98 -44.67 33.23
N TRP A 123 -33.26 -43.57 32.98
CA TRP A 123 -32.15 -43.17 33.83
C TRP A 123 -32.27 -41.70 34.20
N THR A 124 -32.73 -41.47 35.43
CA THR A 124 -32.97 -40.15 35.98
C THR A 124 -31.93 -39.71 37.01
N GLY A 125 -31.20 -40.66 37.60
CA GLY A 125 -30.12 -40.39 38.53
C GLY A 125 -29.37 -41.64 38.98
N GLY A 126 -28.45 -41.49 39.92
CA GLY A 126 -27.67 -42.60 40.48
C GLY A 126 -26.26 -42.76 39.89
N THR A 127 -25.45 -43.56 40.56
CA THR A 127 -24.02 -43.76 40.24
C THR A 127 -23.76 -45.16 39.69
N MET A 128 -23.19 -45.28 38.48
CA MET A 128 -22.54 -46.51 38.04
C MET A 128 -21.03 -46.43 38.34
N SER A 129 -20.50 -47.34 39.14
CA SER A 129 -19.10 -47.32 39.60
C SER A 129 -18.37 -48.64 39.41
N GLY A 130 -17.06 -48.62 39.28
CA GLY A 130 -16.24 -49.82 39.11
C GLY A 130 -16.11 -50.29 37.65
N PRO A 131 -15.23 -51.26 37.37
CA PRO A 131 -14.72 -51.52 36.02
C PRO A 131 -15.64 -52.38 35.13
N GLY A 132 -16.82 -52.76 35.61
CA GLY A 132 -17.74 -53.60 34.84
C GLY A 132 -18.33 -52.92 33.61
N ILE A 133 -19.18 -53.64 32.89
CA ILE A 133 -19.80 -53.19 31.64
C ILE A 133 -21.32 -53.21 31.79
N THR A 134 -22.00 -52.09 31.57
CA THR A 134 -23.47 -52.05 31.48
C THR A 134 -23.88 -51.89 30.02
N THR A 135 -24.68 -52.80 29.50
CA THR A 135 -25.07 -52.86 28.09
C THR A 135 -26.58 -52.76 27.97
N PHE A 136 -27.09 -51.65 27.44
CA PHE A 136 -28.50 -51.47 27.12
C PHE A 136 -28.76 -51.93 25.69
N ASN A 137 -29.49 -53.05 25.56
CA ASN A 137 -29.92 -53.59 24.27
C ASN A 137 -31.25 -52.98 23.80
N GLY A 138 -32.07 -52.49 24.73
CA GLY A 138 -33.30 -51.74 24.46
C GLY A 138 -33.09 -50.22 24.55
N PRO A 139 -34.11 -49.42 24.20
CA PRO A 139 -34.01 -47.97 24.18
C PRO A 139 -33.84 -47.38 25.59
N VAL A 140 -33.09 -46.28 25.69
CA VAL A 140 -32.81 -45.60 26.97
C VAL A 140 -33.33 -44.17 26.95
N THR A 141 -34.10 -43.80 27.96
CA THR A 141 -34.48 -42.40 28.19
C THR A 141 -33.67 -41.82 29.35
N LEU A 142 -32.76 -40.89 29.03
CA LEU A 142 -32.00 -40.09 29.99
C LEU A 142 -32.79 -38.81 30.25
N SER A 143 -33.37 -38.65 31.44
CA SER A 143 -34.23 -37.50 31.77
C SER A 143 -34.05 -37.03 33.21
N GLY A 144 -34.62 -35.87 33.57
CA GLY A 144 -34.49 -35.33 34.93
C GLY A 144 -33.37 -34.30 35.09
N ASN A 145 -33.52 -33.48 36.13
CA ASN A 145 -32.90 -32.16 36.26
C ASN A 145 -31.82 -32.07 37.36
N SER A 146 -31.20 -33.19 37.73
CA SER A 146 -30.13 -33.21 38.72
C SER A 146 -28.82 -33.70 38.09
N ASP A 147 -27.69 -33.18 38.59
CA ASP A 147 -26.33 -33.66 38.27
C ASP A 147 -26.03 -35.06 38.83
N SER A 148 -27.06 -35.90 38.98
CA SER A 148 -27.00 -37.14 39.75
C SER A 148 -26.67 -38.38 38.92
N ARG A 149 -26.66 -38.31 37.58
CA ARG A 149 -26.21 -39.41 36.72
C ARG A 149 -24.68 -39.46 36.70
N VAL A 150 -24.09 -40.35 37.46
CA VAL A 150 -22.63 -40.46 37.60
C VAL A 150 -22.15 -41.78 36.98
N ILE A 151 -21.05 -41.72 36.24
CA ILE A 151 -20.34 -42.91 35.73
C ILE A 151 -18.87 -42.76 36.12
N ASN A 152 -18.33 -43.71 36.89
CA ASN A 152 -16.94 -43.62 37.34
C ASN A 152 -16.26 -44.99 37.51
N GLY A 153 -14.98 -44.97 37.94
CA GLY A 153 -14.24 -46.17 38.31
C GLY A 153 -13.96 -47.13 37.14
N GLY A 154 -13.82 -46.60 35.92
CA GLY A 154 -13.56 -47.39 34.71
C GLY A 154 -14.80 -48.05 34.11
N ARG A 155 -16.01 -47.74 34.58
CA ARG A 155 -17.27 -48.30 34.07
C ARG A 155 -17.41 -48.05 32.57
N ILE A 156 -17.78 -49.08 31.83
CA ILE A 156 -18.16 -48.99 30.41
C ILE A 156 -19.68 -49.06 30.30
N VAL A 157 -20.29 -48.13 29.57
CA VAL A 157 -21.73 -48.13 29.29
C VAL A 157 -21.97 -48.15 27.78
N ASN A 158 -22.64 -49.18 27.29
CA ASN A 158 -22.97 -49.37 25.88
C ASN A 158 -24.46 -49.10 25.64
N PHE A 159 -24.76 -48.24 24.68
CA PHE A 159 -26.12 -47.94 24.23
C PHE A 159 -26.30 -48.51 22.81
N LEU A 160 -26.96 -49.66 22.67
CA LEU A 160 -27.10 -50.35 21.38
C LEU A 160 -28.32 -49.88 20.57
N ASP A 161 -29.38 -49.45 21.26
CA ASP A 161 -30.60 -48.95 20.64
C ASP A 161 -30.76 -47.43 20.88
N ALA A 162 -31.92 -46.88 20.53
CA ALA A 162 -32.20 -45.46 20.62
C ALA A 162 -32.02 -44.91 22.04
N THR A 163 -31.23 -43.85 22.16
CA THR A 163 -31.03 -43.09 23.40
C THR A 163 -31.63 -41.71 23.25
N THR A 164 -32.57 -41.35 24.12
CA THR A 164 -33.18 -40.02 24.13
C THR A 164 -32.72 -39.27 25.36
N TRP A 165 -32.09 -38.12 25.18
CA TRP A 165 -31.56 -37.30 26.27
C TRP A 165 -32.30 -35.96 26.35
N THR A 166 -32.97 -35.73 27.48
CA THR A 166 -33.78 -34.52 27.72
C THR A 166 -33.38 -33.85 29.04
N ASN A 167 -33.64 -32.55 29.11
CA ASN A 167 -33.77 -31.83 30.37
C ASN A 167 -35.16 -31.19 30.43
N SER A 168 -35.76 -31.14 31.62
CA SER A 168 -37.07 -30.51 31.80
C SER A 168 -36.90 -28.99 31.95
N PRO A 169 -37.75 -28.17 31.31
CA PRO A 169 -37.77 -26.73 31.54
C PRO A 169 -38.27 -26.44 32.97
N GLY A 170 -37.39 -25.95 33.86
CA GLY A 170 -37.78 -25.41 35.17
C GLY A 170 -36.66 -25.45 36.23
N GLY A 171 -36.26 -24.27 36.72
CA GLY A 171 -35.34 -24.06 37.84
C GLY A 171 -33.91 -23.66 37.45
N ASP A 172 -33.36 -22.66 38.14
CA ASP A 172 -31.92 -22.37 38.15
C ASP A 172 -31.21 -23.65 38.68
N ASN A 173 -30.30 -24.25 37.91
CA ASN A 173 -29.61 -25.52 38.18
C ASN A 173 -30.30 -26.83 37.71
N ALA A 174 -31.33 -26.75 36.87
CA ALA A 174 -31.88 -27.92 36.19
C ALA A 174 -30.99 -28.40 35.03
N PHE A 175 -29.84 -28.97 35.35
CA PHE A 175 -28.89 -29.51 34.37
C PHE A 175 -29.23 -30.97 34.04
N GLY A 176 -29.12 -31.32 32.76
CA GLY A 176 -29.29 -32.68 32.26
C GLY A 176 -27.98 -33.47 32.30
N ALA A 177 -27.00 -33.15 33.14
CA ALA A 177 -25.64 -33.67 33.01
C ALA A 177 -25.52 -35.21 33.09
N ILE A 178 -24.52 -35.76 32.40
CA ILE A 178 -24.00 -37.12 32.55
C ILE A 178 -22.57 -36.98 33.07
N ASN A 179 -22.37 -37.18 34.37
CA ASN A 179 -21.09 -36.96 35.04
C ASN A 179 -20.19 -38.19 34.93
N ALA A 180 -19.50 -38.30 33.79
CA ALA A 180 -18.52 -39.36 33.54
C ALA A 180 -17.11 -38.94 34.00
N SER A 181 -16.43 -39.81 34.76
CA SER A 181 -15.08 -39.58 35.30
C SER A 181 -14.33 -40.88 35.56
N GLY A 182 -13.09 -40.81 36.04
CA GLY A 182 -12.31 -41.98 36.48
C GLY A 182 -12.12 -43.04 35.40
N GLY A 183 -11.89 -42.64 34.15
CA GLY A 183 -11.70 -43.56 33.03
C GLY A 183 -12.99 -44.20 32.49
N ALA A 184 -14.16 -43.67 32.86
CA ALA A 184 -15.44 -44.14 32.33
C ALA A 184 -15.51 -44.05 30.80
N VAL A 185 -16.16 -45.02 30.16
CA VAL A 185 -16.34 -45.08 28.70
C VAL A 185 -17.83 -45.19 28.37
N LEU A 186 -18.31 -44.29 27.52
CA LEU A 186 -19.66 -44.34 26.94
C LEU A 186 -19.53 -44.70 25.47
N ASN A 187 -20.29 -45.69 25.01
CA ASN A 187 -20.30 -46.12 23.62
C ASN A 187 -21.72 -45.99 23.05
N ASN A 188 -21.92 -45.07 22.10
CA ASN A 188 -23.15 -44.98 21.34
C ASN A 188 -23.07 -45.85 20.09
N PHE A 189 -23.80 -46.97 20.07
CA PHE A 189 -23.99 -47.83 18.91
C PHE A 189 -25.37 -47.66 18.25
N GLY A 190 -26.30 -46.93 18.89
CA GLY A 190 -27.65 -46.64 18.41
C GLY A 190 -27.86 -45.19 17.96
N LEU A 191 -29.13 -44.80 17.78
CA LEU A 191 -29.50 -43.40 17.52
C LEU A 191 -29.55 -42.63 18.84
N TRP A 192 -28.63 -41.69 19.04
CA TRP A 192 -28.67 -40.76 20.16
C TRP A 192 -29.36 -39.47 19.76
N THR A 193 -30.48 -39.14 20.40
CA THR A 193 -31.23 -37.89 20.19
C THR A 193 -31.05 -36.98 21.40
N ASP A 194 -30.31 -35.88 21.20
CA ASP A 194 -30.11 -34.81 22.19
C ASP A 194 -31.18 -33.72 22.01
N LEU A 195 -32.10 -33.68 22.97
CA LEU A 195 -33.23 -32.75 23.06
C LEU A 195 -33.00 -31.67 24.13
N ILE A 196 -31.76 -31.40 24.53
CA ILE A 196 -31.45 -30.40 25.58
C ILE A 196 -31.85 -29.00 25.09
N SER A 197 -33.00 -28.51 25.58
CA SER A 197 -33.64 -27.28 25.10
C SER A 197 -33.62 -26.13 26.11
N SER A 198 -33.41 -26.42 27.39
CA SER A 198 -33.14 -25.44 28.47
C SER A 198 -31.70 -25.60 28.97
N ASN A 199 -31.24 -24.79 29.94
CA ASN A 199 -29.95 -24.84 30.67
C ASN A 199 -28.82 -25.73 30.08
N PRO A 200 -27.64 -25.18 29.73
CA PRO A 200 -26.54 -25.94 29.13
C PRO A 200 -26.22 -27.25 29.89
N SER A 201 -26.14 -28.38 29.21
CA SER A 201 -25.90 -29.69 29.84
C SER A 201 -24.59 -30.31 29.39
N THR A 202 -23.99 -31.15 30.23
CA THR A 202 -22.64 -31.69 30.01
C THR A 202 -22.62 -33.22 29.92
N ILE A 203 -21.70 -33.77 29.13
CA ILE A 203 -21.26 -35.17 29.20
C ILE A 203 -19.80 -35.17 29.65
N GLY A 204 -19.50 -35.78 30.79
CA GLY A 204 -18.17 -35.81 31.40
C GLY A 204 -17.97 -34.75 32.49
N ALA A 205 -17.00 -34.99 33.36
CA ALA A 205 -16.53 -34.06 34.38
C ALA A 205 -15.24 -33.37 33.93
N ASN A 206 -15.11 -32.07 34.18
CA ASN A 206 -13.91 -31.28 33.88
C ASN A 206 -12.65 -31.92 34.50
N GLY A 207 -11.84 -32.63 33.70
CA GLY A 207 -10.59 -33.28 34.13
C GLY A 207 -10.70 -34.75 34.57
N GLY A 208 -11.84 -35.42 34.34
CA GLY A 208 -12.09 -36.80 34.81
C GLY A 208 -11.58 -37.95 33.94
N GLY A 209 -11.00 -37.69 32.75
CA GLY A 209 -10.45 -38.72 31.86
C GLY A 209 -11.48 -39.69 31.25
N ALA A 210 -12.73 -39.24 31.07
CA ALA A 210 -13.78 -40.04 30.44
C ALA A 210 -13.65 -40.07 28.90
N THR A 211 -14.22 -41.09 28.27
CA THR A 211 -14.29 -41.21 26.79
C THR A 211 -15.73 -41.40 26.35
N PHE A 212 -16.14 -40.69 25.31
CA PHE A 212 -17.41 -40.90 24.61
C PHE A 212 -17.15 -41.27 23.15
N ASN A 213 -17.46 -42.51 22.79
CA ASN A 213 -17.31 -43.01 21.43
C ASN A 213 -18.67 -43.02 20.73
N ASN A 214 -18.79 -42.26 19.64
CA ASN A 214 -19.93 -42.28 18.74
C ASN A 214 -19.65 -43.19 17.53
N PHE A 215 -20.23 -44.38 17.55
CA PHE A 215 -20.16 -45.36 16.46
C PHE A 215 -21.33 -45.24 15.48
N ALA A 216 -22.44 -44.62 15.90
CA ALA A 216 -23.68 -44.48 15.14
C ALA A 216 -24.12 -43.02 15.02
N ALA A 217 -25.41 -42.72 14.97
CA ALA A 217 -25.91 -41.36 14.79
C ALA A 217 -26.08 -40.67 16.15
N TYR A 218 -25.51 -39.48 16.30
CA TYR A 218 -25.80 -38.52 17.36
C TYR A 218 -26.44 -37.30 16.72
N ILE A 219 -27.71 -37.03 17.03
CA ILE A 219 -28.49 -35.92 16.49
C ILE A 219 -28.89 -34.99 17.62
N LYS A 220 -28.38 -33.76 17.59
CA LYS A 220 -28.80 -32.68 18.47
C LYS A 220 -29.87 -31.83 17.81
N THR A 221 -31.06 -31.83 18.40
CA THR A 221 -32.19 -30.97 18.00
C THR A 221 -32.61 -30.00 19.11
N GLY A 222 -32.03 -30.14 20.31
CA GLY A 222 -32.23 -29.22 21.42
C GLY A 222 -31.59 -27.84 21.20
N THR A 223 -32.30 -26.77 21.58
CA THR A 223 -31.91 -25.36 21.35
C THR A 223 -30.77 -24.84 22.23
N SER A 224 -30.47 -25.51 23.34
CA SER A 224 -29.47 -25.08 24.30
C SER A 224 -28.07 -25.61 23.94
N THR A 225 -27.07 -25.32 24.76
CA THR A 225 -25.71 -25.83 24.58
C THR A 225 -25.56 -27.23 25.20
N THR A 226 -24.98 -28.15 24.46
CA THR A 226 -24.47 -29.43 24.96
C THR A 226 -22.96 -29.38 24.97
N THR A 227 -22.32 -29.67 26.11
CA THR A 227 -20.86 -29.67 26.23
C THR A 227 -20.35 -31.07 26.50
N VAL A 228 -19.44 -31.58 25.68
CA VAL A 228 -18.73 -32.83 25.92
C VAL A 228 -17.36 -32.51 26.53
N ALA A 229 -17.28 -32.77 27.83
CA ALA A 229 -16.10 -32.71 28.70
C ALA A 229 -15.47 -34.11 28.87
N ALA A 230 -15.41 -34.85 27.78
CA ALA A 230 -14.81 -36.18 27.67
C ALA A 230 -14.13 -36.29 26.30
N VAL A 231 -13.18 -37.20 26.16
CA VAL A 231 -12.57 -37.50 24.85
C VAL A 231 -13.66 -37.99 23.91
N PHE A 232 -13.96 -37.22 22.86
CA PHE A 232 -15.04 -37.52 21.92
C PHE A 232 -14.47 -38.13 20.63
N ASN A 233 -14.70 -39.42 20.43
CA ASN A 233 -14.32 -40.12 19.20
C ASN A 233 -15.55 -40.36 18.32
N ASN A 234 -15.53 -39.85 17.10
CA ASN A 234 -16.63 -39.96 16.16
C ASN A 234 -16.22 -40.72 14.90
N ILE A 235 -16.77 -41.92 14.74
CA ILE A 235 -16.71 -42.64 13.46
C ILE A 235 -18.09 -42.79 12.81
N GLY A 236 -19.16 -42.50 13.57
CA GLY A 236 -20.54 -42.46 13.09
C GLY A 236 -20.95 -41.10 12.51
N ALA A 237 -22.22 -40.75 12.63
CA ALA A 237 -22.75 -39.45 12.22
C ALA A 237 -22.93 -38.53 13.42
N LEU A 238 -22.44 -37.30 13.33
CA LEU A 238 -22.73 -36.20 14.25
C LEU A 238 -23.57 -35.16 13.50
N GLY A 239 -24.86 -35.10 13.80
CA GLY A 239 -25.79 -34.07 13.34
C GLY A 239 -26.05 -33.04 14.44
N VAL A 240 -25.74 -31.78 14.19
CA VAL A 240 -26.09 -30.65 15.07
C VAL A 240 -27.12 -29.81 14.34
N GLU A 241 -28.40 -30.15 14.46
CA GLU A 241 -29.47 -29.50 13.70
C GLU A 241 -29.85 -28.14 14.29
N VAL A 242 -29.77 -28.01 15.62
CA VAL A 242 -30.12 -26.78 16.37
C VAL A 242 -29.16 -26.59 17.55
N GLY A 243 -29.00 -25.34 17.98
CA GLY A 243 -28.24 -24.99 19.19
C GLY A 243 -26.73 -25.14 19.01
N THR A 244 -26.03 -25.38 20.13
CA THR A 244 -24.56 -25.47 20.14
C THR A 244 -24.10 -26.81 20.70
N PHE A 245 -23.23 -27.52 19.99
CA PHE A 245 -22.51 -28.69 20.49
C PHE A 245 -21.05 -28.31 20.73
N THR A 246 -20.61 -28.29 21.99
CA THR A 246 -19.29 -27.82 22.41
C THR A 246 -18.41 -28.98 22.86
N LEU A 247 -17.16 -28.97 22.42
CA LEU A 247 -16.15 -30.00 22.65
C LEU A 247 -14.97 -29.38 23.42
N ILE A 248 -14.61 -29.95 24.59
CA ILE A 248 -13.60 -29.33 25.48
C ILE A 248 -12.44 -30.22 25.96
N ASP A 249 -12.44 -31.54 25.70
CA ASP A 249 -11.37 -32.43 26.22
C ASP A 249 -10.40 -32.94 25.13
N GLY A 250 -10.90 -33.25 23.94
CA GLY A 250 -10.11 -33.72 22.80
C GLY A 250 -10.81 -34.86 22.06
N GLY A 251 -10.13 -35.43 21.07
CA GLY A 251 -10.60 -36.65 20.41
C GLY A 251 -10.36 -36.68 18.91
N THR A 252 -11.11 -37.54 18.22
CA THR A 252 -10.92 -37.81 16.79
C THR A 252 -12.25 -37.87 16.06
N SER A 253 -12.30 -37.43 14.81
CA SER A 253 -13.47 -37.60 13.94
C SER A 253 -13.06 -38.05 12.54
N THR A 254 -13.66 -39.15 12.10
CA THR A 254 -13.58 -39.68 10.72
C THR A 254 -14.96 -39.83 10.07
N GLY A 255 -16.01 -39.71 10.89
CA GLY A 255 -17.39 -39.89 10.49
C GLY A 255 -18.01 -38.66 9.80
N LEU A 256 -19.33 -38.74 9.58
CA LEU A 256 -20.13 -37.62 9.06
C LEU A 256 -20.25 -36.53 10.11
N ILE A 257 -20.04 -35.27 9.72
CA ILE A 257 -20.40 -34.09 10.51
C ILE A 257 -21.35 -33.24 9.68
N ASP A 258 -22.56 -33.03 10.21
CA ASP A 258 -23.61 -32.22 9.60
C ASP A 258 -24.10 -31.17 10.60
N VAL A 259 -24.07 -29.90 10.24
CA VAL A 259 -24.45 -28.80 11.14
C VAL A 259 -25.49 -27.93 10.48
N GLY A 260 -26.71 -27.95 11.02
CA GLY A 260 -27.86 -27.23 10.51
C GLY A 260 -27.67 -25.71 10.52
N ILE A 261 -28.49 -25.02 9.72
CA ILE A 261 -28.45 -23.55 9.64
C ILE A 261 -28.69 -22.91 11.02
N GLY A 262 -27.83 -21.97 11.41
CA GLY A 262 -27.89 -21.31 12.71
C GLY A 262 -27.36 -22.14 13.89
N ALA A 263 -27.07 -23.43 13.69
CA ALA A 263 -26.44 -24.29 14.68
C ALA A 263 -24.91 -24.17 14.67
N THR A 264 -24.27 -24.55 15.77
CA THR A 264 -22.81 -24.45 15.92
C THR A 264 -22.19 -25.73 16.50
N LEU A 265 -21.17 -26.26 15.83
CA LEU A 265 -20.20 -27.19 16.41
C LEU A 265 -18.98 -26.39 16.87
N ASN A 266 -18.71 -26.34 18.18
CA ASN A 266 -17.66 -25.51 18.77
C ASN A 266 -16.55 -26.36 19.42
N PHE A 267 -15.33 -26.25 18.92
CA PHE A 267 -14.13 -26.76 19.59
C PHE A 267 -13.59 -25.64 20.50
N ALA A 268 -13.71 -25.77 21.82
CA ALA A 268 -13.37 -24.68 22.76
C ALA A 268 -12.11 -24.94 23.60
N ALA A 269 -11.72 -26.20 23.79
CA ALA A 269 -10.46 -26.60 24.44
C ALA A 269 -10.06 -28.01 23.97
N GLY A 270 -8.89 -28.49 24.40
CA GLY A 270 -8.39 -29.82 24.04
C GLY A 270 -7.82 -29.92 22.61
N THR A 271 -7.25 -31.08 22.29
CA THR A 271 -6.72 -31.37 20.95
C THR A 271 -7.64 -32.33 20.20
N TYR A 272 -8.14 -31.91 19.04
CA TYR A 272 -9.05 -32.68 18.20
C TYR A 272 -8.44 -32.96 16.83
N THR A 273 -8.61 -34.17 16.31
CA THR A 273 -8.15 -34.52 14.95
C THR A 273 -9.33 -34.82 14.05
N LEU A 274 -9.44 -34.10 12.93
CA LEU A 274 -10.40 -34.36 11.85
C LEU A 274 -9.65 -35.07 10.73
N SER A 275 -10.00 -36.33 10.44
CA SER A 275 -9.26 -37.17 9.48
C SER A 275 -10.19 -37.69 8.39
N ASN A 276 -10.11 -37.09 7.20
CA ASN A 276 -10.99 -37.39 6.06
C ASN A 276 -12.47 -37.44 6.45
N MET A 277 -12.92 -36.43 7.20
CA MET A 277 -14.30 -36.31 7.64
C MET A 277 -15.24 -36.28 6.44
N ILE A 278 -16.42 -36.88 6.60
CA ILE A 278 -17.48 -36.80 5.61
C ILE A 278 -18.28 -35.53 5.91
N ALA A 279 -18.39 -34.63 4.93
CA ALA A 279 -19.17 -33.41 5.06
C ALA A 279 -20.67 -33.69 4.88
N GLY A 280 -21.51 -33.19 5.78
CA GLY A 280 -22.96 -33.12 5.61
C GLY A 280 -23.40 -32.02 4.64
N LEU A 281 -24.71 -31.75 4.58
CA LEU A 281 -25.31 -30.73 3.72
C LEU A 281 -25.64 -29.42 4.47
N GLY A 282 -25.60 -29.45 5.79
CA GLY A 282 -25.93 -28.34 6.66
C GLY A 282 -24.93 -27.19 6.56
N THR A 283 -25.46 -25.98 6.56
CA THR A 283 -24.71 -24.74 6.33
C THR A 283 -24.46 -23.95 7.61
N GLY A 284 -24.44 -24.62 8.76
CA GLY A 284 -24.17 -24.01 10.06
C GLY A 284 -22.71 -23.63 10.27
N THR A 285 -22.28 -23.54 11.53
CA THR A 285 -20.95 -23.05 11.89
C THR A 285 -20.09 -24.16 12.50
N LEU A 286 -18.88 -24.34 11.97
CA LEU A 286 -17.79 -25.03 12.64
C LEU A 286 -16.88 -23.97 13.26
N GLN A 287 -16.88 -23.88 14.58
CA GLN A 287 -16.16 -22.85 15.34
C GLN A 287 -14.96 -23.43 16.09
N VAL A 288 -13.84 -22.73 16.03
CA VAL A 288 -12.69 -22.92 16.93
C VAL A 288 -12.59 -21.71 17.85
N SER A 289 -12.66 -21.97 19.15
CA SER A 289 -12.64 -20.96 20.21
C SER A 289 -11.72 -21.38 21.36
N GLY A 290 -11.60 -20.52 22.37
CA GLY A 290 -10.80 -20.77 23.56
C GLY A 290 -9.36 -21.18 23.23
N SER A 291 -8.93 -22.33 23.77
CA SER A 291 -7.57 -22.87 23.62
C SER A 291 -7.52 -24.14 22.74
N ALA A 292 -8.59 -24.47 22.02
CA ALA A 292 -8.65 -25.69 21.22
C ALA A 292 -7.53 -25.76 20.16
N ALA A 293 -7.00 -26.95 19.93
CA ALA A 293 -6.11 -27.27 18.81
C ALA A 293 -6.78 -28.30 17.91
N VAL A 294 -7.25 -27.89 16.74
CA VAL A 294 -7.95 -28.77 15.78
C VAL A 294 -7.00 -29.08 14.62
N ASN A 295 -6.61 -30.34 14.47
CA ASN A 295 -5.74 -30.84 13.42
C ASN A 295 -6.57 -31.48 12.30
N SER A 296 -6.66 -30.82 11.16
CA SER A 296 -7.33 -31.30 9.95
C SER A 296 -6.34 -32.08 9.07
N GLN A 297 -6.41 -33.40 9.15
CA GLN A 297 -5.58 -34.35 8.40
C GLN A 297 -6.35 -34.91 7.19
N GLY A 298 -5.67 -35.04 6.05
CA GLY A 298 -6.30 -35.46 4.80
C GLY A 298 -7.19 -34.39 4.18
N ALA A 299 -8.00 -34.80 3.20
CA ALA A 299 -8.87 -33.89 2.46
C ALA A 299 -10.23 -33.79 3.18
N ASN A 300 -10.43 -32.68 3.90
CA ASN A 300 -11.65 -32.40 4.62
C ASN A 300 -12.45 -31.30 3.92
N ALA A 301 -13.76 -31.33 4.07
CA ALA A 301 -14.66 -30.27 3.62
C ALA A 301 -15.76 -30.04 4.67
N PHE A 302 -16.33 -28.85 4.67
CA PHE A 302 -17.49 -28.49 5.48
C PHE A 302 -18.45 -27.66 4.65
N ALA A 303 -19.75 -27.96 4.72
CA ALA A 303 -20.77 -27.30 3.89
C ALA A 303 -21.18 -25.91 4.41
N GLY A 304 -20.75 -25.52 5.61
CA GLY A 304 -21.09 -24.25 6.25
C GLY A 304 -19.92 -23.28 6.43
N GLN A 305 -19.99 -22.47 7.47
CA GLN A 305 -18.97 -21.48 7.81
C GLN A 305 -17.87 -22.08 8.70
N LEU A 306 -16.60 -21.85 8.33
CA LEU A 306 -15.47 -21.98 9.25
C LEU A 306 -15.31 -20.68 10.06
N SER A 307 -15.40 -20.76 11.39
CA SER A 307 -15.29 -19.62 12.29
C SER A 307 -14.11 -19.78 13.25
N LEU A 308 -13.17 -18.84 13.22
CA LEU A 308 -11.98 -18.81 14.07
C LEU A 308 -12.06 -17.57 14.99
N VAL A 309 -12.41 -17.82 16.25
CA VAL A 309 -12.53 -16.77 17.28
C VAL A 309 -11.48 -16.93 18.38
N GLY A 310 -10.81 -18.10 18.41
CA GLY A 310 -9.72 -18.46 19.32
C GLY A 310 -9.04 -19.74 18.84
N GLY A 311 -8.21 -20.35 19.69
CA GLY A 311 -7.55 -21.62 19.42
C GLY A 311 -6.67 -21.64 18.15
N THR A 312 -6.35 -22.85 17.69
CA THR A 312 -5.59 -23.13 16.47
C THR A 312 -6.32 -24.15 15.61
N PHE A 313 -6.53 -23.83 14.34
CA PHE A 313 -6.99 -24.75 13.30
C PHE A 313 -5.81 -25.04 12.36
N ASN A 314 -5.23 -26.23 12.47
CA ASN A 314 -4.08 -26.67 11.70
C ASN A 314 -4.52 -27.53 10.52
N VAL A 315 -4.17 -27.16 9.29
CA VAL A 315 -4.54 -27.92 8.08
C VAL A 315 -3.32 -28.54 7.44
N ASP A 316 -3.27 -29.87 7.39
CA ASP A 316 -2.11 -30.63 6.89
C ASP A 316 -2.22 -31.01 5.40
N THR A 317 -3.43 -31.02 4.83
CA THR A 317 -3.61 -31.36 3.40
C THR A 317 -4.60 -30.42 2.73
N SER A 318 -5.91 -30.56 2.97
CA SER A 318 -6.88 -29.58 2.48
C SER A 318 -8.11 -29.44 3.36
N PHE A 319 -8.65 -28.22 3.42
CA PHE A 319 -9.93 -27.91 4.04
C PHE A 319 -10.73 -26.94 3.16
N ASP A 320 -11.91 -27.34 2.70
CA ASP A 320 -12.78 -26.51 1.88
C ASP A 320 -14.06 -26.12 2.65
N ALA A 321 -14.44 -24.84 2.58
CA ALA A 321 -15.68 -24.33 3.15
C ALA A 321 -16.27 -23.17 2.31
N PRO A 322 -17.59 -23.00 2.24
CA PRO A 322 -18.18 -21.83 1.57
C PRO A 322 -18.12 -20.56 2.41
N GLY A 323 -18.16 -20.64 3.74
CA GLY A 323 -18.14 -19.45 4.61
C GLY A 323 -16.86 -19.33 5.43
N PHE A 324 -16.45 -18.10 5.71
CA PHE A 324 -15.31 -17.83 6.60
C PHE A 324 -15.57 -16.67 7.54
N ASN A 325 -15.21 -16.84 8.82
CA ASN A 325 -15.13 -15.76 9.77
C ASN A 325 -13.85 -15.93 10.61
N MET A 326 -13.03 -14.90 10.71
CA MET A 326 -11.86 -14.90 11.58
C MET A 326 -11.77 -13.59 12.34
N SER A 327 -12.08 -13.64 13.63
CA SER A 327 -11.91 -12.51 14.55
C SER A 327 -10.72 -12.72 15.50
N GLY A 328 -10.20 -13.94 15.59
CA GLY A 328 -9.06 -14.31 16.41
C GLY A 328 -8.49 -15.67 16.03
N GLY A 329 -7.76 -16.29 16.95
CA GLY A 329 -7.17 -17.62 16.76
C GLY A 329 -6.06 -17.69 15.71
N THR A 330 -5.66 -18.92 15.38
CA THR A 330 -4.61 -19.22 14.40
C THR A 330 -5.09 -20.22 13.36
N LEU A 331 -4.94 -19.89 12.08
CA LEU A 331 -5.00 -20.84 10.96
C LEU A 331 -3.56 -21.23 10.59
N SER A 332 -3.17 -22.49 10.82
CA SER A 332 -1.81 -22.97 10.58
C SER A 332 -1.75 -24.15 9.62
N GLY A 333 -0.56 -24.72 9.47
CA GLY A 333 -0.32 -25.94 8.69
C GLY A 333 0.19 -25.67 7.28
N ASN A 334 0.61 -26.73 6.63
CA ASN A 334 1.20 -26.73 5.28
C ASN A 334 0.16 -26.98 4.17
N GLY A 335 -1.09 -27.30 4.54
CA GLY A 335 -2.17 -27.62 3.64
C GLY A 335 -2.86 -26.41 3.00
N LYS A 336 -3.76 -26.72 2.07
CA LYS A 336 -4.59 -25.75 1.35
C LYS A 336 -5.91 -25.50 2.07
N VAL A 337 -6.33 -24.25 2.16
CA VAL A 337 -7.67 -23.87 2.62
C VAL A 337 -8.38 -23.14 1.49
N THR A 338 -9.56 -23.60 1.08
CA THR A 338 -10.35 -22.94 0.04
C THR A 338 -11.65 -22.41 0.63
N ILE A 339 -11.86 -21.10 0.54
CA ILE A 339 -13.10 -20.45 0.89
C ILE A 339 -13.83 -20.05 -0.39
N ALA A 340 -14.92 -20.74 -0.71
CA ALA A 340 -15.62 -20.58 -1.99
C ALA A 340 -16.59 -19.39 -2.00
N GLY A 341 -17.25 -19.12 -0.87
CA GLY A 341 -18.24 -18.05 -0.72
C GLY A 341 -17.70 -16.86 0.08
N GLY A 342 -18.62 -16.15 0.74
CA GLY A 342 -18.30 -14.91 1.45
C GLY A 342 -17.59 -15.12 2.79
N GLY A 343 -16.80 -14.13 3.21
CA GLY A 343 -16.22 -14.15 4.55
C GLY A 343 -15.85 -12.80 5.15
N THR A 344 -15.57 -12.81 6.44
CA THR A 344 -15.11 -11.66 7.23
C THR A 344 -13.78 -11.97 7.91
N TRP A 345 -12.85 -11.01 7.86
CA TRP A 345 -11.55 -11.12 8.54
C TRP A 345 -11.25 -9.87 9.37
N ALA A 346 -11.44 -9.99 10.69
CA ALA A 346 -11.27 -8.91 11.66
C ALA A 346 -9.95 -8.98 12.44
N GLY A 347 -9.36 -10.17 12.57
CA GLY A 347 -8.11 -10.39 13.30
C GLY A 347 -7.64 -11.83 13.23
N GLY A 348 -6.66 -12.20 14.05
CA GLY A 348 -6.08 -13.54 14.11
C GLY A 348 -4.88 -13.75 13.18
N THR A 349 -4.25 -14.93 13.30
CA THR A 349 -2.98 -15.26 12.63
C THR A 349 -3.15 -16.35 11.58
N MET A 350 -2.72 -16.11 10.35
CA MET A 350 -2.49 -17.16 9.35
C MET A 350 -1.00 -17.47 9.27
N SER A 351 -0.60 -18.70 9.61
CA SER A 351 0.81 -19.11 9.67
C SER A 351 1.08 -20.40 8.89
N GLY A 352 2.36 -20.77 8.80
CA GLY A 352 2.83 -21.95 8.07
C GLY A 352 2.95 -21.71 6.57
N THR A 353 3.54 -22.68 5.86
CA THR A 353 3.83 -22.58 4.42
C THR A 353 2.64 -22.93 3.52
N GLY A 354 1.47 -23.21 4.11
CA GLY A 354 0.26 -23.55 3.37
C GLY A 354 -0.29 -22.42 2.52
N THR A 355 -1.41 -22.70 1.86
CA THR A 355 -2.11 -21.74 0.99
C THR A 355 -3.55 -21.52 1.46
N THR A 356 -4.00 -20.28 1.63
CA THR A 356 -5.42 -19.95 1.80
C THR A 356 -5.92 -19.25 0.54
N THR A 357 -7.05 -19.69 -0.02
CA THR A 357 -7.64 -19.09 -1.21
C THR A 357 -9.06 -18.63 -0.93
N PHE A 358 -9.31 -17.33 -1.06
CA PHE A 358 -10.64 -16.73 -1.02
C PHE A 358 -11.15 -16.54 -2.44
N SER A 359 -12.06 -17.40 -2.87
CA SER A 359 -12.68 -17.36 -4.22
C SER A 359 -13.91 -16.46 -4.25
N GLY A 360 -14.64 -16.36 -3.13
CA GLY A 360 -15.75 -15.44 -2.95
C GLY A 360 -15.33 -14.10 -2.33
N PRO A 361 -16.30 -13.22 -2.04
CA PRO A 361 -16.02 -11.90 -1.48
C PRO A 361 -15.49 -11.98 -0.05
N LEU A 362 -14.45 -11.21 0.26
CA LEU A 362 -13.85 -11.13 1.59
C LEU A 362 -13.91 -9.69 2.10
N ALA A 363 -14.52 -9.48 3.26
CA ALA A 363 -14.49 -8.19 3.95
C ALA A 363 -13.41 -8.19 5.04
N LEU A 364 -12.39 -7.35 4.89
CA LEU A 364 -11.44 -7.04 5.97
C LEU A 364 -12.06 -5.92 6.80
N VAL A 365 -12.55 -6.27 7.99
CA VAL A 365 -13.36 -5.40 8.85
C VAL A 365 -12.68 -5.12 10.19
N GLY A 366 -13.15 -4.12 10.91
CA GLY A 366 -12.61 -3.77 12.22
C GLY A 366 -11.26 -3.05 12.17
N ASN A 367 -10.97 -2.39 13.29
CA ASN A 367 -9.89 -1.42 13.40
C ASN A 367 -8.69 -1.95 14.19
N THR A 368 -8.42 -3.25 14.07
CA THR A 368 -7.31 -3.89 14.78
C THR A 368 -6.15 -4.13 13.82
N ASP A 369 -4.93 -3.95 14.32
CA ASP A 369 -3.71 -4.47 13.70
C ASP A 369 -3.57 -6.00 13.89
N GLY A 370 -4.66 -6.68 14.26
CA GLY A 370 -4.68 -8.09 14.64
C GLY A 370 -4.66 -9.06 13.46
N ARG A 371 -4.73 -8.59 12.21
CA ARG A 371 -4.63 -9.45 11.01
C ARG A 371 -3.17 -9.77 10.72
N VAL A 372 -2.73 -10.98 11.04
CA VAL A 372 -1.33 -11.41 10.89
C VAL A 372 -1.21 -12.51 9.85
N ILE A 373 -0.21 -12.42 8.97
CA ILE A 373 0.19 -13.47 8.03
C ILE A 373 1.69 -13.71 8.19
N THR A 374 2.11 -14.95 8.46
CA THR A 374 3.52 -15.29 8.62
C THR A 374 3.89 -16.54 7.82
N GLY A 375 4.64 -16.35 6.73
CA GLY A 375 5.14 -17.42 5.85
C GLY A 375 4.12 -18.10 4.95
N ARG A 376 2.84 -17.71 5.04
CA ARG A 376 1.73 -18.31 4.30
C ARG A 376 1.50 -17.62 2.95
N THR A 377 1.03 -18.38 1.96
CA THR A 377 0.49 -17.82 0.72
C THR A 377 -1.02 -17.58 0.87
N VAL A 378 -1.49 -16.37 0.58
CA VAL A 378 -2.92 -16.01 0.61
C VAL A 378 -3.34 -15.50 -0.77
N ASN A 379 -4.29 -16.17 -1.40
CA ASN A 379 -4.82 -15.82 -2.71
C ASN A 379 -6.19 -15.16 -2.55
N PHE A 380 -6.30 -13.92 -3.01
CA PHE A 380 -7.52 -13.14 -3.08
C PHE A 380 -8.03 -13.19 -4.53
N ALA A 381 -8.90 -14.16 -4.83
CA ALA A 381 -9.44 -14.39 -6.17
C ALA A 381 -10.83 -13.75 -6.36
N GLY A 382 -11.61 -13.61 -5.28
CA GLY A 382 -12.82 -12.80 -5.26
C GLY A 382 -12.55 -11.32 -4.97
N THR A 383 -13.63 -10.55 -4.79
CA THR A 383 -13.53 -9.15 -4.33
C THR A 383 -13.13 -9.09 -2.86
N THR A 384 -12.03 -8.42 -2.58
CA THR A 384 -11.54 -8.15 -1.23
C THR A 384 -11.78 -6.69 -0.87
N THR A 385 -12.69 -6.43 0.06
CA THR A 385 -13.02 -5.06 0.49
C THR A 385 -12.33 -4.78 1.82
N TRP A 386 -11.44 -3.81 1.83
CA TRP A 386 -10.69 -3.40 3.01
C TRP A 386 -11.15 -2.03 3.50
N THR A 387 -11.81 -2.02 4.66
CA THR A 387 -12.33 -0.82 5.30
C THR A 387 -11.75 -0.64 6.70
N ASN A 388 -11.79 0.60 7.18
CA ASN A 388 -11.50 0.96 8.56
C ASN A 388 -12.67 1.84 9.02
N SER A 389 -13.27 1.54 10.18
CA SER A 389 -14.33 2.39 10.72
C SER A 389 -13.72 3.68 11.28
N PRO A 390 -14.32 4.85 11.03
CA PRO A 390 -13.89 6.09 11.67
C PRO A 390 -14.07 5.98 13.19
N GLY A 391 -13.01 6.14 13.98
CA GLY A 391 -13.12 6.31 15.44
C GLY A 391 -12.15 5.46 16.26
N GLY A 392 -11.06 6.09 16.71
CA GLY A 392 -10.12 5.57 17.70
C GLY A 392 -8.69 6.03 17.45
N VAL A 393 -7.98 6.45 18.50
CA VAL A 393 -6.51 6.58 18.46
C VAL A 393 -5.94 5.16 18.39
N ASN A 394 -4.99 4.90 17.49
CA ASN A 394 -4.40 3.58 17.24
C ASN A 394 -5.32 2.52 16.61
N ALA A 395 -6.44 2.95 16.00
CA ALA A 395 -7.31 2.11 15.18
C ALA A 395 -6.77 2.05 13.73
N PHE A 396 -5.66 1.36 13.55
CA PHE A 396 -5.04 1.12 12.26
C PHE A 396 -5.55 -0.23 11.74
N GLY A 397 -6.03 -0.27 10.49
CA GLY A 397 -6.65 -1.45 9.92
C GLY A 397 -5.62 -2.42 9.35
N ALA A 398 -4.39 -2.51 9.86
CA ALA A 398 -3.26 -3.10 9.13
C ALA A 398 -3.46 -4.58 8.75
N VAL A 399 -2.75 -4.98 7.69
CA VAL A 399 -2.50 -6.38 7.33
C VAL A 399 -1.02 -6.67 7.57
N ASN A 400 -0.71 -7.29 8.70
CA ASN A 400 0.66 -7.55 9.14
C ASN A 400 1.22 -8.82 8.51
N ALA A 401 1.81 -8.69 7.32
CA ALA A 401 2.45 -9.78 6.59
C ALA A 401 3.98 -9.84 6.83
N SER A 402 4.49 -11.02 7.16
CA SER A 402 5.91 -11.26 7.46
C SER A 402 6.36 -12.70 7.15
N GLY A 403 7.62 -13.05 7.44
CA GLY A 403 8.15 -14.41 7.29
C GLY A 403 8.17 -14.92 5.84
N GLY A 404 8.24 -14.03 4.84
CA GLY A 404 8.14 -14.40 3.43
C GLY A 404 6.71 -14.70 2.96
N ALA A 405 5.69 -14.20 3.67
CA ALA A 405 4.29 -14.30 3.24
C ALA A 405 4.09 -13.74 1.82
N VAL A 406 3.23 -14.41 1.05
CA VAL A 406 2.90 -14.03 -0.34
C VAL A 406 1.40 -13.78 -0.45
N LEU A 407 1.02 -12.56 -0.81
CA LEU A 407 -0.36 -12.14 -1.00
C LEU A 407 -0.61 -11.97 -2.49
N ASN A 408 -1.45 -12.80 -3.09
CA ASN A 408 -1.75 -12.74 -4.52
C ASN A 408 -3.16 -12.19 -4.72
N ASN A 409 -3.28 -10.98 -5.26
CA ASN A 409 -4.55 -10.45 -5.72
C ASN A 409 -4.77 -10.82 -7.19
N THR A 410 -5.66 -11.77 -7.44
CA THR A 410 -6.10 -12.18 -8.79
C THR A 410 -7.51 -11.69 -9.11
N GLY A 411 -8.28 -11.30 -8.07
CA GLY A 411 -9.58 -10.65 -8.19
C GLY A 411 -9.47 -9.13 -8.12
N THR A 412 -10.37 -8.52 -7.33
CA THR A 412 -10.41 -7.07 -7.11
C THR A 412 -10.14 -6.75 -5.65
N TRP A 413 -9.13 -5.93 -5.38
CA TRP A 413 -8.85 -5.39 -4.06
C TRP A 413 -9.37 -3.97 -3.98
N LEU A 414 -10.38 -3.72 -3.15
CA LEU A 414 -10.94 -2.40 -2.88
C LEU A 414 -10.36 -1.87 -1.57
N ASP A 415 -9.35 -1.00 -1.66
CA ASP A 415 -8.84 -0.24 -0.52
C ASP A 415 -9.71 1.00 -0.31
N GLN A 416 -10.60 0.91 0.68
CA GLN A 416 -11.55 1.94 1.07
C GLN A 416 -11.18 2.57 2.42
N ILE A 417 -9.88 2.61 2.75
CA ILE A 417 -9.40 3.22 4.00
C ILE A 417 -9.59 4.74 3.95
N ALA A 418 -10.69 5.20 4.55
CA ALA A 418 -11.12 6.59 4.53
C ALA A 418 -10.45 7.46 5.61
N SER A 419 -10.04 6.86 6.73
CA SER A 419 -9.46 7.54 7.88
C SER A 419 -8.40 6.66 8.55
N ASN A 420 -7.43 7.32 9.21
CA ASN A 420 -6.22 6.73 9.81
C ASN A 420 -5.36 5.96 8.78
N PRO A 421 -4.06 6.33 8.62
CA PRO A 421 -3.17 5.59 7.74
C PRO A 421 -3.13 4.10 8.09
N SER A 422 -3.05 3.24 7.09
CA SER A 422 -2.97 1.78 7.30
C SER A 422 -1.82 1.18 6.49
N THR A 423 -1.37 -0.02 6.88
CA THR A 423 -0.21 -0.68 6.28
C THR A 423 -0.55 -2.07 5.76
N ILE A 424 0.15 -2.49 4.70
CA ILE A 424 0.25 -3.89 4.29
C ILE A 424 1.72 -4.31 4.37
N GLY A 425 2.01 -5.33 5.19
CA GLY A 425 3.35 -5.85 5.45
C GLY A 425 4.03 -5.21 6.67
N SER A 426 5.15 -5.80 7.08
CA SER A 426 6.06 -5.25 8.10
C SER A 426 7.44 -4.97 7.51
N ASN A 427 8.10 -3.89 7.99
CA ASN A 427 9.36 -3.38 7.45
C ASN A 427 10.54 -4.38 7.48
N ALA A 428 10.42 -5.53 8.16
CA ALA A 428 11.47 -6.53 8.31
C ALA A 428 11.07 -7.95 7.82
N GLY A 429 9.90 -8.10 7.19
CA GLY A 429 9.25 -9.42 7.02
C GLY A 429 9.40 -10.09 5.65
N GLY A 430 9.99 -9.44 4.64
CA GLY A 430 10.17 -10.01 3.29
C GLY A 430 8.86 -10.37 2.57
N ALA A 431 7.72 -9.81 3.00
CA ALA A 431 6.42 -10.10 2.41
C ALA A 431 6.30 -9.51 1.00
N VAL A 432 5.54 -10.20 0.14
CA VAL A 432 5.30 -9.80 -1.25
C VAL A 432 3.80 -9.73 -1.51
N PHE A 433 3.35 -8.62 -2.10
CA PHE A 433 2.01 -8.46 -2.64
C PHE A 433 2.06 -8.45 -4.17
N ASN A 434 1.43 -9.42 -4.81
CA ASN A 434 1.35 -9.53 -6.26
C ASN A 434 -0.07 -9.15 -6.74
N ASN A 435 -0.18 -8.01 -7.40
CA ASN A 435 -1.40 -7.57 -8.07
C ASN A 435 -1.42 -8.05 -9.52
N ILE A 436 -2.17 -9.13 -9.78
CA ILE A 436 -2.42 -9.69 -11.12
C ILE A 436 -3.81 -9.27 -11.63
N GLY A 437 -4.76 -9.07 -10.71
CA GLY A 437 -6.10 -8.54 -10.98
C GLY A 437 -6.13 -7.01 -10.90
N SER A 438 -7.10 -6.46 -10.16
CA SER A 438 -7.30 -5.02 -10.00
C SER A 438 -7.09 -4.59 -8.55
N TYR A 439 -6.31 -3.53 -8.34
CA TYR A 439 -6.18 -2.87 -7.05
C TYR A 439 -6.72 -1.44 -7.18
N VAL A 440 -7.78 -1.13 -6.42
CA VAL A 440 -8.47 0.16 -6.45
C VAL A 440 -8.36 0.84 -5.08
N LYS A 441 -7.62 1.94 -5.01
CA LYS A 441 -7.50 2.80 -3.82
C LYS A 441 -8.52 3.93 -3.90
N SER A 442 -9.67 3.75 -3.25
CA SER A 442 -10.77 4.72 -3.21
C SER A 442 -10.91 5.42 -1.84
N GLY A 443 -10.21 4.94 -0.82
CA GLY A 443 -10.17 5.60 0.49
C GLY A 443 -9.35 6.90 0.47
N ALA A 444 -9.78 7.92 1.21
CA ALA A 444 -9.09 9.22 1.25
C ALA A 444 -7.78 9.25 2.07
N SER A 445 -7.53 8.25 2.92
CA SER A 445 -6.32 8.21 3.76
C SER A 445 -5.12 7.58 3.04
N THR A 446 -3.98 7.54 3.73
CA THR A 446 -2.75 6.94 3.23
C THR A 446 -2.73 5.43 3.49
N THR A 447 -2.51 4.63 2.45
CA THR A 447 -2.12 3.22 2.58
C THR A 447 -0.64 3.07 2.26
N THR A 448 0.10 2.40 3.14
CA THR A 448 1.53 2.15 2.99
C THR A 448 1.80 0.67 2.75
N PHE A 449 2.46 0.36 1.64
CA PHE A 449 3.03 -0.96 1.37
C PHE A 449 4.44 -1.04 1.95
N ALA A 450 4.56 -1.73 3.08
CA ALA A 450 5.82 -2.23 3.63
C ALA A 450 6.17 -3.63 3.12
N ALA A 451 5.25 -4.28 2.39
CA ALA A 451 5.51 -5.43 1.54
C ALA A 451 5.98 -4.98 0.14
N THR A 452 6.82 -5.80 -0.53
CA THR A 452 7.17 -5.57 -1.94
C THR A 452 5.91 -5.61 -2.78
N PHE A 453 5.62 -4.57 -3.57
CA PHE A 453 4.42 -4.51 -4.39
C PHE A 453 4.77 -4.80 -5.85
N ASN A 454 4.21 -5.87 -6.42
CA ASN A 454 4.39 -6.20 -7.84
C ASN A 454 3.07 -6.04 -8.58
N ASN A 455 3.05 -5.25 -9.65
CA ASN A 455 1.87 -4.99 -10.45
C ASN A 455 2.01 -5.55 -11.87
N LYS A 456 1.16 -6.52 -12.20
CA LYS A 456 0.94 -7.03 -13.56
C LYS A 456 -0.47 -6.73 -14.09
N GLY A 457 -1.41 -6.43 -13.21
CA GLY A 457 -2.79 -6.08 -13.54
C GLY A 457 -3.03 -4.57 -13.59
N THR A 458 -4.15 -4.10 -13.01
CA THR A 458 -4.47 -2.66 -12.91
C THR A 458 -4.22 -2.13 -11.50
N LEU A 459 -3.58 -0.96 -11.42
CA LEU A 459 -3.47 -0.16 -10.21
C LEU A 459 -4.18 1.17 -10.44
N ASP A 460 -5.31 1.36 -9.77
CA ASP A 460 -6.15 2.55 -9.87
C ASP A 460 -6.15 3.27 -8.52
N VAL A 461 -5.58 4.48 -8.45
CA VAL A 461 -5.52 5.30 -7.25
C VAL A 461 -6.51 6.47 -7.38
N ASP A 462 -7.75 6.21 -6.97
CA ASP A 462 -8.88 7.13 -7.12
C ASP A 462 -8.89 8.25 -6.05
N ALA A 463 -8.35 7.97 -4.87
CA ALA A 463 -8.30 8.94 -3.77
C ALA A 463 -7.13 8.68 -2.81
N GLY A 464 -6.78 9.72 -2.04
CA GLY A 464 -5.79 9.63 -0.98
C GLY A 464 -4.37 9.38 -1.50
N THR A 465 -3.56 8.69 -0.69
CA THR A 465 -2.17 8.36 -1.03
C THR A 465 -1.94 6.85 -0.93
N LEU A 466 -1.32 6.28 -1.96
CA LEU A 466 -0.75 4.94 -1.93
C LEU A 466 0.79 5.07 -1.89
N SER A 467 1.43 4.66 -0.80
CA SER A 467 2.89 4.77 -0.61
C SER A 467 3.56 3.40 -0.69
N LEU A 468 4.49 3.23 -1.63
CA LEU A 468 5.31 2.03 -1.80
C LEU A 468 6.65 2.23 -1.10
N ASN A 469 6.90 1.48 -0.03
CA ASN A 469 8.06 1.68 0.84
C ASN A 469 9.02 0.47 0.90
N ALA A 470 8.70 -0.62 0.21
CA ALA A 470 9.56 -1.80 0.10
C ALA A 470 9.98 -2.11 -1.35
N GLY A 471 9.74 -1.18 -2.28
CA GLY A 471 10.03 -1.36 -3.70
C GLY A 471 9.09 -2.32 -4.42
N GLY A 472 9.59 -2.94 -5.48
CA GLY A 472 8.85 -3.86 -6.35
C GLY A 472 8.92 -3.47 -7.83
N ALA A 473 7.95 -3.91 -8.63
CA ALA A 473 7.93 -3.62 -10.05
C ALA A 473 6.52 -3.54 -10.64
N SER A 474 6.33 -2.72 -11.68
CA SER A 474 5.11 -2.67 -12.48
C SER A 474 5.40 -2.94 -13.96
N THR A 475 4.61 -3.85 -14.52
CA THR A 475 4.40 -4.04 -15.97
C THR A 475 2.93 -3.88 -16.36
N GLY A 476 2.05 -3.68 -15.37
CA GLY A 476 0.62 -3.42 -15.54
C GLY A 476 0.28 -1.95 -15.81
N SER A 477 -1.01 -1.64 -15.84
CA SER A 477 -1.50 -0.26 -15.95
C SER A 477 -1.46 0.45 -14.60
N ILE A 478 -1.26 1.77 -14.65
CA ILE A 478 -1.33 2.66 -13.49
C ILE A 478 -2.20 3.85 -13.87
N ASP A 479 -3.28 4.06 -13.13
CA ASP A 479 -4.11 5.26 -13.18
C ASP A 479 -4.13 5.95 -11.80
N VAL A 480 -3.98 7.28 -11.78
CA VAL A 480 -3.97 8.06 -10.54
C VAL A 480 -4.86 9.27 -10.75
N ALA A 481 -6.02 9.30 -10.09
CA ALA A 481 -7.02 10.34 -10.24
C ALA A 481 -6.53 11.70 -9.74
N ALA A 482 -7.21 12.77 -10.19
CA ALA A 482 -6.91 14.13 -9.76
C ALA A 482 -7.00 14.26 -8.22
N GLY A 483 -5.97 14.85 -7.60
CA GLY A 483 -5.88 14.97 -6.14
C GLY A 483 -5.35 13.73 -5.41
N ALA A 484 -5.26 12.57 -6.07
CA ALA A 484 -4.65 11.37 -5.53
C ALA A 484 -3.14 11.31 -5.78
N THR A 485 -2.43 10.50 -4.98
CA THR A 485 -0.97 10.35 -5.07
C THR A 485 -0.55 8.88 -5.02
N LEU A 486 0.28 8.47 -5.98
CA LEU A 486 1.11 7.27 -5.89
C LEU A 486 2.53 7.71 -5.49
N ASN A 487 2.97 7.34 -4.29
CA ASN A 487 4.28 7.71 -3.76
C ASN A 487 5.24 6.52 -3.75
N VAL A 488 6.45 6.69 -4.29
CA VAL A 488 7.59 5.80 -4.05
C VAL A 488 8.41 6.44 -2.93
N GLY A 489 8.15 6.01 -1.70
CA GLY A 489 8.71 6.63 -0.49
C GLY A 489 9.99 5.99 0.02
N ALA A 490 10.19 4.70 -0.27
CA ALA A 490 11.39 3.94 0.06
C ALA A 490 11.52 2.69 -0.82
N GLY A 491 12.73 2.12 -0.87
CA GLY A 491 13.04 0.98 -1.72
C GLY A 491 13.10 1.36 -3.21
N THR A 492 13.43 0.38 -4.05
CA THR A 492 13.50 0.56 -5.51
C THR A 492 12.25 0.01 -6.17
N TYR A 493 11.51 0.87 -6.88
CA TYR A 493 10.36 0.50 -7.69
C TYR A 493 10.70 0.62 -9.18
N ALA A 494 10.50 -0.45 -9.94
CA ALA A 494 10.80 -0.48 -11.37
C ALA A 494 9.52 -0.38 -12.22
N LEU A 495 9.48 0.54 -13.19
CA LEU A 495 8.45 0.62 -14.22
C LEU A 495 9.03 0.16 -15.56
N SER A 496 8.37 -0.81 -16.17
CA SER A 496 8.75 -1.30 -17.50
C SER A 496 7.52 -1.40 -18.39
N GLY A 497 7.38 -0.48 -19.33
CA GLY A 497 6.27 -0.47 -20.28
C GLY A 497 4.93 -0.07 -19.66
N MET A 498 4.95 0.86 -18.70
CA MET A 498 3.74 1.34 -18.03
C MET A 498 2.72 1.85 -19.05
N LYS A 499 1.51 1.27 -19.01
CA LYS A 499 0.35 1.80 -19.72
C LYS A 499 -0.33 2.83 -18.83
N ALA A 500 -0.26 4.10 -19.24
CA ALA A 500 -0.91 5.19 -18.54
C ALA A 500 -2.44 5.01 -18.55
N GLY A 501 -3.07 5.24 -17.40
CA GLY A 501 -4.48 5.61 -17.35
C GLY A 501 -4.72 7.08 -17.76
N THR A 502 -5.91 7.59 -17.46
CA THR A 502 -6.34 8.95 -17.86
C THR A 502 -6.26 9.99 -16.73
N GLY A 503 -6.04 9.53 -15.49
CA GLY A 503 -6.00 10.34 -14.30
C GLY A 503 -4.79 11.28 -14.26
N THR A 504 -5.07 12.49 -13.79
CA THR A 504 -4.12 13.61 -13.77
C THR A 504 -3.50 13.85 -12.39
N GLY A 505 -3.46 12.81 -11.54
CA GLY A 505 -2.92 12.87 -10.18
C GLY A 505 -1.40 12.98 -10.13
N THR A 506 -0.82 12.61 -8.99
CA THR A 506 0.62 12.75 -8.74
C THR A 506 1.32 11.42 -8.64
N LEU A 507 2.41 11.25 -9.40
CA LEU A 507 3.42 10.23 -9.16
C LEU A 507 4.58 10.88 -8.39
N GLN A 508 4.73 10.56 -7.12
CA GLN A 508 5.72 11.18 -6.22
C GLN A 508 6.90 10.24 -5.96
N VAL A 509 8.10 10.82 -5.90
CA VAL A 509 9.32 10.15 -5.43
C VAL A 509 9.87 10.93 -4.25
N SER A 510 9.88 10.31 -3.07
CA SER A 510 10.20 10.95 -1.79
C SER A 510 11.13 10.09 -0.95
N GLY A 511 11.63 10.66 0.17
CA GLY A 511 12.46 9.91 1.12
C GLY A 511 13.68 9.26 0.47
N SER A 512 13.88 7.97 0.74
CA SER A 512 14.92 7.14 0.12
C SER A 512 14.40 6.34 -1.09
N GLY A 513 13.20 6.67 -1.58
CA GLY A 513 12.58 6.00 -2.71
C GLY A 513 13.38 6.17 -4.01
N VAL A 514 13.49 5.10 -4.78
CA VAL A 514 14.09 5.07 -6.10
C VAL A 514 13.08 4.57 -7.11
N LEU A 515 12.73 5.39 -8.09
CA LEU A 515 11.86 5.03 -9.21
C LEU A 515 12.70 4.83 -10.47
N ASN A 516 12.90 3.57 -10.87
CA ASN A 516 13.61 3.22 -12.09
C ASN A 516 12.62 3.03 -13.24
N THR A 517 12.88 3.63 -14.40
CA THR A 517 12.05 3.41 -15.61
C THR A 517 12.89 2.87 -16.77
N GLN A 518 12.35 1.86 -17.45
CA GLN A 518 12.90 1.23 -18.65
C GLN A 518 11.84 1.16 -19.75
N GLY A 519 12.28 1.12 -21.01
CA GLY A 519 11.37 1.14 -22.16
C GLY A 519 10.57 2.45 -22.26
N ALA A 520 9.44 2.41 -22.95
CA ALA A 520 8.55 3.57 -23.09
C ALA A 520 7.49 3.58 -21.98
N ASN A 521 7.40 4.70 -21.25
CA ASN A 521 6.44 4.93 -20.18
C ASN A 521 5.78 6.30 -20.39
N SER A 522 4.48 6.38 -20.14
CA SER A 522 3.74 7.63 -20.14
C SER A 522 2.84 7.69 -18.91
N PHE A 523 2.73 8.86 -18.29
CA PHE A 523 1.88 9.14 -17.14
C PHE A 523 1.04 10.39 -17.44
N ALA A 524 -0.28 10.31 -17.27
CA ALA A 524 -1.15 11.45 -17.62
C ALA A 524 -1.04 12.62 -16.62
N GLY A 525 -0.59 12.37 -15.39
CA GLY A 525 -0.48 13.35 -14.32
C GLY A 525 0.90 14.01 -14.17
N GLN A 526 1.13 14.53 -12.96
CA GLN A 526 2.36 15.24 -12.56
C GLN A 526 3.39 14.27 -11.97
N LEU A 527 4.66 14.39 -12.39
CA LEU A 527 5.78 13.81 -11.67
C LEU A 527 6.22 14.77 -10.55
N SER A 528 6.35 14.28 -9.32
CA SER A 528 6.81 15.08 -8.18
C SER A 528 8.06 14.47 -7.56
N THR A 529 9.11 15.26 -7.34
CA THR A 529 10.31 14.82 -6.62
C THR A 529 10.57 15.73 -5.42
N VAL A 530 10.59 15.12 -4.22
CA VAL A 530 10.73 15.84 -2.93
C VAL A 530 11.85 15.29 -2.05
N GLY A 531 12.73 14.43 -2.59
CA GLY A 531 13.88 13.89 -1.85
C GLY A 531 14.47 12.61 -2.42
N GLY A 532 13.67 11.80 -3.13
CA GLY A 532 14.12 10.52 -3.70
C GLY A 532 14.77 10.64 -5.08
N SER A 533 15.01 9.49 -5.73
CA SER A 533 15.66 9.42 -7.04
C SER A 533 14.73 8.87 -8.13
N PHE A 534 14.50 9.64 -9.18
CA PHE A 534 13.85 9.20 -10.40
C PHE A 534 14.92 8.93 -11.48
N ASN A 535 15.12 7.67 -11.84
CA ASN A 535 16.12 7.24 -12.80
C ASN A 535 15.46 6.72 -14.08
N ALA A 536 15.54 7.52 -15.15
CA ALA A 536 14.99 7.17 -16.45
C ALA A 536 16.09 6.67 -17.38
N THR A 537 15.99 5.40 -17.79
CA THR A 537 16.90 4.79 -18.79
C THR A 537 16.23 4.59 -20.15
N GLY A 538 14.89 4.60 -20.19
CA GLY A 538 14.08 4.62 -21.41
C GLY A 538 13.46 5.98 -21.70
N THR A 539 12.26 6.01 -22.29
CA THR A 539 11.49 7.25 -22.47
C THR A 539 10.41 7.36 -21.40
N PHE A 540 10.30 8.52 -20.75
CA PHE A 540 9.23 8.83 -19.80
C PHE A 540 8.56 10.15 -20.16
N ALA A 541 7.24 10.14 -20.35
CA ALA A 541 6.46 11.35 -20.57
C ALA A 541 5.46 11.55 -19.44
N ALA A 542 5.39 12.76 -18.89
CA ALA A 542 4.35 13.17 -17.93
C ALA A 542 3.71 14.50 -18.35
N SER A 543 2.58 14.85 -17.75
CA SER A 543 1.99 16.17 -17.97
C SER A 543 2.92 17.27 -17.43
N GLY A 544 3.45 17.14 -16.22
CA GLY A 544 4.36 18.14 -15.68
C GLY A 544 5.34 17.60 -14.65
N LEU A 545 6.18 18.51 -14.15
CA LEU A 545 7.18 18.23 -13.12
C LEU A 545 7.00 19.22 -11.96
N ASN A 546 6.93 18.72 -10.74
CA ASN A 546 7.08 19.50 -9.51
C ASN A 546 8.31 19.00 -8.75
N MET A 547 9.41 19.73 -8.85
CA MET A 547 10.71 19.31 -8.32
C MET A 547 11.20 20.29 -7.27
N SER A 548 11.08 19.90 -5.99
CA SER A 548 11.56 20.70 -4.84
C SER A 548 12.87 20.16 -4.27
N ALA A 549 13.10 18.86 -4.37
CA ALA A 549 14.32 18.18 -3.96
C ALA A 549 14.47 16.82 -4.68
N GLY A 550 15.50 16.07 -4.34
CA GLY A 550 15.79 14.76 -4.94
C GLY A 550 16.57 14.86 -6.25
N THR A 551 16.61 13.75 -6.98
CA THR A 551 17.42 13.60 -8.20
C THR A 551 16.61 13.02 -9.35
N LEU A 552 16.60 13.68 -10.50
CA LEU A 552 16.24 13.10 -11.80
C LEU A 552 17.52 12.68 -12.51
N THR A 553 17.67 11.40 -12.85
CA THR A 553 18.91 10.87 -13.43
C THR A 553 18.65 9.87 -14.56
N GLY A 554 19.71 9.23 -15.05
CA GLY A 554 19.70 8.19 -16.07
C GLY A 554 19.99 8.70 -17.47
N THR A 555 20.14 7.76 -18.40
CA THR A 555 20.53 7.98 -19.81
C THR A 555 19.33 8.24 -20.73
N GLY A 556 18.12 8.12 -20.21
CA GLY A 556 16.87 8.17 -20.96
C GLY A 556 16.36 9.59 -21.24
N LYS A 557 15.26 9.65 -22.01
CA LYS A 557 14.54 10.88 -22.34
C LYS A 557 13.35 11.07 -21.41
N VAL A 558 13.23 12.26 -20.82
CA VAL A 558 12.10 12.67 -19.99
C VAL A 558 11.45 13.90 -20.62
N SER A 559 10.12 13.91 -20.77
CA SER A 559 9.41 15.05 -21.38
C SER A 559 8.15 15.46 -20.62
N PHE A 560 7.91 16.76 -20.56
CA PHE A 560 6.77 17.39 -19.89
C PHE A 560 6.06 18.35 -20.85
N ALA A 561 4.77 18.10 -21.12
CA ALA A 561 4.00 18.88 -22.10
C ALA A 561 3.11 19.97 -21.47
N GLY A 562 2.72 19.79 -20.22
CA GLY A 562 1.98 20.72 -19.38
C GLY A 562 2.89 21.50 -18.42
N GLY A 563 2.25 22.21 -17.48
CA GLY A 563 2.92 23.10 -16.54
C GLY A 563 3.71 22.38 -15.45
N GLY A 564 4.80 23.00 -14.97
CA GLY A 564 5.60 22.49 -13.85
C GLY A 564 6.27 23.57 -13.00
N THR A 565 6.82 23.16 -11.85
CA THR A 565 7.62 23.98 -10.94
C THR A 565 8.98 23.35 -10.65
N TRP A 566 10.02 24.17 -10.61
CA TRP A 566 11.36 23.74 -10.23
C TRP A 566 11.94 24.65 -9.14
N ALA A 567 11.91 24.14 -7.91
CA ALA A 567 12.32 24.83 -6.70
C ALA A 567 13.62 24.29 -6.09
N GLY A 568 14.15 23.16 -6.58
CA GLY A 568 15.41 22.59 -6.11
C GLY A 568 15.64 21.17 -6.61
N GLY A 569 16.73 20.54 -6.21
CA GLY A 569 17.11 19.18 -6.62
C GLY A 569 18.05 19.13 -7.83
N THR A 570 18.47 17.91 -8.16
CA THR A 570 19.51 17.64 -9.17
C THR A 570 18.95 16.94 -10.41
N MET A 571 19.24 17.45 -11.60
CA MET A 571 19.10 16.72 -12.86
C MET A 571 20.48 16.24 -13.31
N SER A 572 20.70 14.92 -13.39
CA SER A 572 21.98 14.33 -13.73
C SER A 572 21.89 13.25 -14.81
N GLY A 573 23.05 12.70 -15.17
CA GLY A 573 23.18 11.65 -16.19
C GLY A 573 23.13 12.18 -17.62
N THR A 574 23.53 11.36 -18.58
CA THR A 574 23.69 11.76 -20.00
C THR A 574 22.37 11.86 -20.78
N GLY A 575 21.23 11.66 -20.10
CA GLY A 575 19.91 11.73 -20.72
C GLY A 575 19.47 13.13 -21.12
N THR A 576 18.22 13.23 -21.57
CA THR A 576 17.61 14.51 -21.98
C THR A 576 16.33 14.78 -21.21
N THR A 577 16.17 15.97 -20.64
CA THR A 577 14.88 16.46 -20.14
C THR A 577 14.33 17.52 -21.08
N THR A 578 13.04 17.49 -21.39
CA THR A 578 12.40 18.48 -22.27
C THR A 578 11.13 19.02 -21.63
N PHE A 579 11.08 20.35 -21.48
CA PHE A 579 9.89 21.09 -21.06
C PHE A 579 9.28 21.75 -22.29
N SER A 580 8.21 21.17 -22.81
CA SER A 580 7.42 21.76 -23.91
C SER A 580 6.29 22.66 -23.39
N GLY A 581 5.82 22.41 -22.17
CA GLY A 581 4.87 23.27 -21.47
C GLY A 581 5.56 24.36 -20.62
N PRO A 582 4.78 25.21 -19.94
CA PRO A 582 5.31 26.25 -19.06
C PRO A 582 6.08 25.68 -17.86
N LEU A 583 7.21 26.27 -17.51
CA LEU A 583 8.01 25.89 -16.34
C LEU A 583 8.27 27.12 -15.47
N ALA A 584 7.91 27.06 -14.19
CA ALA A 584 8.23 28.10 -13.22
C ALA A 584 9.45 27.71 -12.37
N LEU A 585 10.54 28.45 -12.50
CA LEU A 585 11.67 28.38 -11.58
C LEU A 585 11.36 29.31 -10.39
N VAL A 586 11.08 28.70 -9.23
CA VAL A 586 10.55 29.42 -8.06
C VAL A 586 11.42 29.23 -6.81
N GLY A 587 11.43 30.24 -5.95
CA GLY A 587 12.20 30.23 -4.70
C GLY A 587 13.65 30.72 -4.87
N ASN A 588 14.19 31.23 -3.77
CA ASN A 588 15.55 31.76 -3.65
C ASN A 588 16.46 30.62 -3.18
N THR A 589 16.96 29.82 -4.11
CA THR A 589 17.73 28.61 -3.81
C THR A 589 18.91 28.44 -4.76
N ASP A 590 20.00 27.90 -4.21
CA ASP A 590 21.13 27.39 -4.98
C ASP A 590 20.99 25.89 -5.30
N GLY A 591 19.89 25.28 -4.89
CA GLY A 591 19.65 23.84 -4.97
C GLY A 591 19.24 23.33 -6.34
N ARG A 592 19.10 24.17 -7.38
CA ARG A 592 18.81 23.70 -8.76
C ARG A 592 20.11 23.32 -9.45
N ILE A 593 20.36 22.03 -9.60
CA ILE A 593 21.61 21.50 -10.14
C ILE A 593 21.36 20.74 -11.44
N ILE A 594 22.21 20.96 -12.45
CA ILE A 594 22.27 20.18 -13.68
C ILE A 594 23.70 19.66 -13.86
N THR A 595 23.89 18.35 -13.99
CA THR A 595 25.24 17.76 -14.16
C THR A 595 25.26 16.71 -15.26
N GLY A 596 25.94 17.00 -16.36
CA GLY A 596 26.12 16.09 -17.51
C GLY A 596 24.86 15.79 -18.34
N ARG A 597 23.76 16.48 -18.05
CA ARG A 597 22.46 16.29 -18.69
C ARG A 597 22.16 17.38 -19.71
N THR A 598 21.43 17.01 -20.78
CA THR A 598 20.81 18.00 -21.68
C THR A 598 19.41 18.37 -21.18
N VAL A 599 19.12 19.66 -21.02
CA VAL A 599 17.81 20.18 -20.62
C VAL A 599 17.31 21.16 -21.68
N ASN A 600 16.18 20.83 -22.30
CA ASN A 600 15.55 21.64 -23.34
C ASN A 600 14.36 22.41 -22.77
N PHE A 601 14.43 23.73 -22.79
CA PHE A 601 13.37 24.66 -22.44
C PHE A 601 12.71 25.13 -23.75
N ALA A 602 11.70 24.37 -24.19
CA ALA A 602 11.00 24.60 -25.46
C ALA A 602 9.69 25.39 -25.27
N GLY A 603 9.08 25.32 -24.09
CA GLY A 603 7.97 26.17 -23.69
C GLY A 603 8.45 27.48 -23.03
N THR A 604 7.54 28.17 -22.35
CA THR A 604 7.88 29.36 -21.54
C THR A 604 8.50 28.95 -20.21
N THR A 605 9.72 29.36 -19.94
CA THR A 605 10.37 29.22 -18.64
C THR A 605 10.34 30.55 -17.91
N THR A 606 9.57 30.65 -16.84
CA THR A 606 9.48 31.87 -16.03
C THR A 606 10.38 31.72 -14.80
N TRP A 607 11.38 32.58 -14.67
CA TRP A 607 12.29 32.58 -13.54
C TRP A 607 12.02 33.80 -12.66
N THR A 608 11.56 33.53 -11.43
CA THR A 608 11.27 34.57 -10.44
C THR A 608 12.07 34.33 -9.18
N ASN A 609 12.25 35.41 -8.42
CA ASN A 609 12.73 35.36 -7.06
C ASN A 609 11.81 36.15 -6.13
N SER A 610 11.78 35.77 -4.86
CA SER A 610 10.95 36.43 -3.86
C SER A 610 11.73 37.56 -3.19
N PRO A 611 11.14 38.75 -2.99
CA PRO A 611 11.76 39.80 -2.19
C PRO A 611 11.85 39.33 -0.73
N GLY A 612 13.04 39.02 -0.23
CA GLY A 612 13.21 38.70 1.20
C GLY A 612 14.59 38.20 1.58
N GLY A 613 15.27 38.94 2.46
CA GLY A 613 16.48 38.51 3.21
C GLY A 613 17.83 38.78 2.53
N VAL A 614 18.84 39.07 3.35
CA VAL A 614 20.26 39.09 2.93
C VAL A 614 20.63 37.66 2.50
N ASN A 615 21.28 37.50 1.34
CA ASN A 615 21.67 36.20 0.72
C ASN A 615 20.55 35.38 0.06
N ALA A 616 19.41 36.00 -0.24
CA ALA A 616 18.35 35.36 -1.02
C ALA A 616 18.63 35.43 -2.54
N PHE A 617 19.62 34.65 -2.99
CA PHE A 617 19.97 34.49 -4.40
C PHE A 617 19.19 33.34 -5.04
N GLY A 618 18.96 33.40 -6.34
CA GLY A 618 18.49 32.28 -7.13
C GLY A 618 19.61 31.78 -8.03
N ALA A 619 19.86 30.47 -8.07
CA ALA A 619 20.81 29.90 -9.01
C ALA A 619 20.24 28.73 -9.82
N VAL A 620 20.79 28.58 -11.03
CA VAL A 620 20.78 27.37 -11.85
C VAL A 620 22.23 26.95 -12.03
N ASN A 621 22.64 25.90 -11.33
CA ASN A 621 24.02 25.45 -11.25
C ASN A 621 24.29 24.32 -12.24
N ALA A 622 25.01 24.60 -13.32
CA ALA A 622 25.35 23.63 -14.36
C ALA A 622 26.80 23.12 -14.21
N SER A 623 27.06 21.87 -14.58
CA SER A 623 28.40 21.25 -14.49
C SER A 623 28.52 19.98 -15.34
N GLY A 624 29.74 19.44 -15.45
CA GLY A 624 29.98 18.10 -16.00
C GLY A 624 29.57 17.94 -17.47
N GLY A 625 29.66 18.99 -18.29
CA GLY A 625 29.21 18.96 -19.68
C GLY A 625 27.70 19.14 -19.88
N ALA A 626 26.98 19.67 -18.88
CA ALA A 626 25.55 19.97 -19.01
C ALA A 626 25.26 20.93 -20.17
N VAL A 627 24.15 20.69 -20.88
CA VAL A 627 23.70 21.52 -22.00
C VAL A 627 22.30 22.02 -21.72
N LEU A 628 22.13 23.34 -21.63
CA LEU A 628 20.85 23.99 -21.47
C LEU A 628 20.48 24.61 -22.82
N ASN A 629 19.33 24.22 -23.38
CA ASN A 629 18.86 24.77 -24.66
C ASN A 629 17.57 25.55 -24.42
N ASN A 630 17.61 26.86 -24.58
CA ASN A 630 16.40 27.68 -24.69
C ASN A 630 16.00 27.76 -26.17
N THR A 631 14.95 27.03 -26.55
CA THR A 631 14.32 27.12 -27.87
C THR A 631 12.94 27.77 -27.82
N GLY A 632 12.41 28.00 -26.62
CA GLY A 632 11.16 28.70 -26.35
C GLY A 632 11.41 30.13 -25.88
N THR A 633 10.72 30.52 -24.81
CA THR A 633 10.87 31.84 -24.18
C THR A 633 11.36 31.66 -22.76
N TRP A 634 12.53 32.22 -22.45
CA TRP A 634 13.05 32.34 -21.09
C TRP A 634 12.69 33.73 -20.56
N LEU A 635 11.74 33.80 -19.64
CA LEU A 635 11.29 35.03 -19.01
C LEU A 635 11.98 35.20 -17.65
N ASP A 636 13.04 36.00 -17.64
CA ASP A 636 13.80 36.36 -16.46
C ASP A 636 13.18 37.59 -15.76
N GLN A 637 12.46 37.31 -14.70
CA GLN A 637 11.73 38.27 -13.86
C GLN A 637 12.43 38.52 -12.52
N ILE A 638 13.75 38.30 -12.44
CA ILE A 638 14.53 38.52 -11.22
C ILE A 638 14.51 40.01 -10.85
N ALA A 639 13.75 40.33 -9.80
CA ALA A 639 13.43 41.70 -9.40
C ALA A 639 14.31 42.24 -8.27
N SER A 640 14.87 41.36 -7.42
CA SER A 640 15.67 41.73 -6.24
C SER A 640 16.81 40.75 -6.02
N ASN A 641 17.98 41.18 -5.57
CA ASN A 641 19.20 40.36 -5.42
C ASN A 641 19.70 39.70 -6.73
N PRO A 642 21.01 39.76 -7.03
CA PRO A 642 21.56 39.10 -8.21
C PRO A 642 21.27 37.60 -8.23
N SER A 643 21.00 37.04 -9.41
CA SER A 643 20.79 35.60 -9.59
C SER A 643 21.71 35.06 -10.68
N THR A 644 22.04 33.78 -10.66
CA THR A 644 23.10 33.22 -11.52
C THR A 644 22.61 32.01 -12.30
N ILE A 645 22.93 31.96 -13.59
CA ILE A 645 22.98 30.70 -14.35
C ILE A 645 24.46 30.47 -14.62
N GLY A 646 25.05 29.51 -13.92
CA GLY A 646 26.52 29.42 -13.81
C GLY A 646 27.08 28.03 -14.01
N SER A 647 28.39 27.95 -14.27
CA SER A 647 29.15 26.70 -14.31
C SER A 647 30.12 26.57 -13.13
N ASN A 648 29.93 25.56 -12.28
CA ASN A 648 30.76 25.37 -11.09
C ASN A 648 32.10 24.64 -11.36
N ALA A 649 32.30 24.07 -12.56
CA ALA A 649 33.49 23.29 -12.90
C ALA A 649 33.94 23.41 -14.38
N GLY A 650 33.41 24.38 -15.13
CA GLY A 650 33.67 24.56 -16.56
C GLY A 650 32.97 23.54 -17.46
N GLY A 651 32.72 23.92 -18.72
CA GLY A 651 32.20 23.04 -19.78
C GLY A 651 30.69 22.87 -19.85
N ALA A 652 29.90 23.62 -19.07
CA ALA A 652 28.46 23.70 -19.27
C ALA A 652 28.13 24.81 -20.27
N VAL A 653 27.16 24.55 -21.16
CA VAL A 653 26.76 25.47 -22.24
C VAL A 653 25.30 25.85 -22.06
N PHE A 654 24.99 27.14 -22.22
CA PHE A 654 23.63 27.64 -22.33
C PHE A 654 23.39 28.22 -23.73
N ASN A 655 22.68 27.48 -24.56
CA ASN A 655 22.32 27.88 -25.91
C ASN A 655 20.99 28.61 -25.91
N ASN A 656 21.01 29.88 -26.26
CA ASN A 656 19.81 30.67 -26.55
C ASN A 656 19.54 30.70 -28.05
N ILE A 657 18.60 29.88 -28.51
CA ILE A 657 18.12 29.81 -29.90
C ILE A 657 16.76 30.48 -30.03
N GLY A 658 15.96 30.44 -28.95
CA GLY A 658 14.67 31.12 -28.83
C GLY A 658 14.82 32.57 -28.37
N SER A 659 13.96 32.98 -27.43
CA SER A 659 13.95 34.31 -26.84
C SER A 659 14.34 34.25 -25.36
N TYR A 660 15.30 35.07 -24.95
CA TYR A 660 15.63 35.36 -23.56
C TYR A 660 15.18 36.78 -23.26
N VAL A 661 14.21 36.96 -22.36
CA VAL A 661 13.63 38.26 -22.01
C VAL A 661 13.91 38.56 -20.54
N LYS A 662 14.71 39.58 -20.27
CA LYS A 662 14.99 40.10 -18.93
C LYS A 662 14.11 41.30 -18.64
N SER A 663 13.06 41.08 -17.84
CA SER A 663 12.13 42.13 -17.42
C SER A 663 12.27 42.51 -15.95
N GLY A 664 13.03 41.75 -15.16
CA GLY A 664 13.30 42.07 -13.76
C GLY A 664 14.33 43.20 -13.59
N ALA A 665 14.29 43.94 -12.48
CA ALA A 665 15.19 45.08 -12.27
C ALA A 665 16.60 44.73 -11.77
N SER A 666 16.84 43.50 -11.29
CA SER A 666 18.13 43.10 -10.71
C SER A 666 19.11 42.57 -11.76
N THR A 667 20.29 42.12 -11.32
CA THR A 667 21.33 41.53 -12.16
C THR A 667 21.11 40.02 -12.34
N THR A 668 21.26 39.53 -13.57
CA THR A 668 21.43 38.10 -13.84
C THR A 668 22.86 37.83 -14.31
N ASN A 669 23.57 36.97 -13.60
CA ASN A 669 24.95 36.60 -13.91
C ASN A 669 24.99 35.33 -14.78
N LEU A 670 25.56 35.48 -15.97
CA LEU A 670 25.88 34.44 -16.94
C LEU A 670 27.40 34.34 -17.18
N ALA A 671 28.22 35.10 -16.45
CA ALA A 671 29.64 35.25 -16.71
C ALA A 671 30.44 33.95 -16.55
N SER A 672 29.91 33.00 -15.78
CA SER A 672 30.55 31.71 -15.49
C SER A 672 30.05 30.55 -16.36
N ILE A 673 29.10 30.76 -17.28
CA ILE A 673 28.59 29.72 -18.19
C ILE A 673 28.92 30.09 -19.65
N ASP A 674 29.16 29.09 -20.49
CA ASP A 674 29.34 29.32 -21.92
C ASP A 674 27.99 29.67 -22.54
N PHE A 675 27.64 30.96 -22.51
CA PHE A 675 26.40 31.47 -23.08
C PHE A 675 26.56 31.71 -24.59
N VAL A 676 25.76 31.02 -25.39
CA VAL A 676 25.76 31.12 -26.85
C VAL A 676 24.43 31.71 -27.31
N ASN A 677 24.45 32.91 -27.88
CA ASN A 677 23.24 33.58 -28.38
C ASN A 677 23.12 33.47 -29.90
N ALA A 678 22.25 32.58 -30.37
CA ALA A 678 21.84 32.51 -31.78
C ALA A 678 20.44 33.10 -32.03
N GLY A 679 19.64 33.25 -30.97
CA GLY A 679 18.29 33.82 -31.01
C GLY A 679 18.25 35.28 -30.55
N LEU A 680 17.17 35.61 -29.85
CA LEU A 680 16.92 36.93 -29.28
C LEU A 680 17.33 36.96 -27.80
N THR A 681 18.12 37.95 -27.40
CA THR A 681 18.29 38.33 -25.99
C THR A 681 17.82 39.78 -25.81
N ASP A 682 16.71 39.96 -25.12
CA ASP A 682 16.07 41.24 -24.83
C ASP A 682 16.26 41.60 -23.35
N VAL A 683 16.86 42.76 -23.08
CA VAL A 683 17.01 43.32 -21.74
C VAL A 683 16.10 44.53 -21.56
N GLN A 684 14.86 44.29 -21.13
CA GLN A 684 13.88 45.34 -20.88
C GLN A 684 14.19 46.13 -19.60
N ALA A 685 14.78 45.48 -18.59
CA ALA A 685 15.20 46.12 -17.34
C ALA A 685 16.40 45.41 -16.70
N GLY A 686 17.10 46.11 -15.81
CA GLY A 686 18.21 45.55 -15.04
C GLY A 686 19.46 45.27 -15.86
N ILE A 687 20.25 44.28 -15.42
CA ILE A 687 21.55 43.95 -15.98
C ILE A 687 21.62 42.46 -16.34
N ILE A 688 22.12 42.13 -17.52
CA ILE A 688 22.64 40.79 -17.84
C ILE A 688 24.16 40.88 -17.85
N ASP A 689 24.82 40.19 -16.92
CA ASP A 689 26.28 40.08 -16.83
C ASP A 689 26.74 38.87 -17.64
N LEU A 690 27.28 39.14 -18.83
CA LEU A 690 27.66 38.17 -19.85
C LEU A 690 29.09 37.63 -19.62
N PRO A 691 29.48 36.54 -20.31
CA PRO A 691 30.86 36.08 -20.34
C PRO A 691 31.85 37.21 -20.73
N SER A 692 33.07 37.18 -20.18
CA SER A 692 34.03 38.29 -20.30
C SER A 692 34.39 38.67 -21.74
N ASN A 693 34.34 37.74 -22.70
CA ASN A 693 34.56 37.99 -24.12
C ASN A 693 33.37 37.44 -24.91
N PHE A 694 32.26 38.17 -24.89
CA PHE A 694 31.01 37.69 -25.47
C PHE A 694 30.93 37.96 -26.98
N ALA A 695 30.76 36.90 -27.77
CA ALA A 695 30.51 36.99 -29.20
C ALA A 695 29.01 36.83 -29.47
N ASN A 696 28.40 37.84 -30.10
CA ASN A 696 26.98 37.85 -30.44
C ASN A 696 26.76 37.62 -31.95
N PRO A 697 26.34 36.42 -32.38
CA PRO A 697 25.83 36.19 -33.72
C PRO A 697 24.30 36.39 -33.85
N GLY A 698 23.56 36.46 -32.73
CA GLY A 698 22.12 36.67 -32.68
C GLY A 698 21.69 38.13 -32.58
N VAL A 699 20.57 38.38 -31.90
CA VAL A 699 20.02 39.72 -31.64
C VAL A 699 20.17 40.06 -30.15
N LEU A 700 20.69 41.25 -29.86
CA LEU A 700 20.64 41.89 -28.55
C LEU A 700 19.72 43.11 -28.64
N GLN A 701 18.72 43.23 -27.77
CA GLN A 701 17.81 44.37 -27.78
C GLN A 701 17.40 44.84 -26.37
N GLY A 702 16.63 45.93 -26.30
CA GLY A 702 15.99 46.40 -25.07
C GLY A 702 16.57 47.70 -24.53
N THR A 703 16.24 48.04 -23.28
CA THR A 703 16.57 49.32 -22.63
C THR A 703 17.44 49.20 -21.37
N GLY A 704 17.84 47.98 -21.00
CA GLY A 704 18.69 47.72 -19.85
C GLY A 704 20.17 47.72 -20.18
N THR A 705 20.93 46.90 -19.45
CA THR A 705 22.39 46.83 -19.58
C THR A 705 22.88 45.42 -19.87
N PHE A 706 23.72 45.29 -20.88
CA PHE A 706 24.62 44.15 -21.06
C PHE A 706 26.00 44.50 -20.48
N ALA A 707 26.43 43.78 -19.43
CA ALA A 707 27.76 43.95 -18.84
C ALA A 707 28.71 42.85 -19.35
N THR A 708 29.91 43.22 -19.76
CA THR A 708 30.98 42.29 -20.20
C THR A 708 32.30 43.06 -20.33
N ASN A 709 33.47 42.41 -20.32
CA ASN A 709 34.72 43.13 -20.60
C ASN A 709 34.79 43.53 -22.08
N ALA A 710 34.39 42.64 -22.98
CA ALA A 710 34.37 42.87 -24.42
C ALA A 710 33.21 42.16 -25.11
N LEU A 711 32.41 42.92 -25.87
CA LEU A 711 31.34 42.44 -26.73
C LEU A 711 31.75 42.53 -28.19
N THR A 712 31.74 41.40 -28.91
CA THR A 712 31.95 41.34 -30.36
C THR A 712 30.64 41.03 -31.06
N ASN A 713 30.07 42.02 -31.78
CA ASN A 713 28.81 41.87 -32.48
C ASN A 713 29.02 41.46 -33.96
N SER A 714 28.49 40.29 -34.33
CA SER A 714 28.37 39.83 -35.71
C SER A 714 26.92 39.66 -36.18
N GLY A 715 25.95 39.82 -35.26
CA GLY A 715 24.52 39.86 -35.54
C GLY A 715 23.96 41.28 -35.38
N HIS A 716 22.87 41.41 -34.65
CA HIS A 716 22.16 42.68 -34.46
C HIS A 716 22.27 43.19 -33.02
N VAL A 717 22.45 44.49 -32.88
CA VAL A 717 22.22 45.24 -31.64
C VAL A 717 21.13 46.26 -31.94
N ALA A 718 20.01 46.19 -31.23
CA ALA A 718 18.83 47.02 -31.46
C ALA A 718 18.39 47.66 -30.14
N PRO A 719 18.87 48.87 -29.79
CA PRO A 719 18.38 49.54 -28.60
C PRO A 719 16.87 49.75 -28.64
N GLY A 720 16.22 49.74 -27.47
CA GLY A 720 14.79 50.04 -27.33
C GLY A 720 13.82 48.86 -27.50
N GLU A 721 12.56 49.11 -27.11
CA GLU A 721 11.35 48.32 -27.40
C GLU A 721 10.35 49.27 -28.10
N SER A 722 10.72 49.77 -29.28
CA SER A 722 10.46 51.11 -29.86
C SER A 722 11.72 51.96 -29.73
N THR A 723 11.64 53.23 -29.32
CA THR A 723 12.80 54.08 -29.04
C THR A 723 13.30 53.93 -27.59
N GLY A 724 14.60 53.75 -27.37
CA GLY A 724 15.18 53.74 -26.02
C GLY A 724 16.70 53.63 -25.98
N THR A 725 17.25 53.64 -24.76
CA THR A 725 18.71 53.54 -24.55
C THR A 725 19.10 52.14 -24.10
N LEU A 726 19.97 51.47 -24.85
CA LEU A 726 20.60 50.21 -24.44
C LEU A 726 22.04 50.50 -24.00
N THR A 727 22.46 49.96 -22.85
CA THR A 727 23.84 50.13 -22.38
C THR A 727 24.66 48.87 -22.57
N ILE A 728 25.84 49.00 -23.15
CA ILE A 728 26.93 48.02 -23.11
C ILE A 728 27.97 48.53 -22.11
N ALA A 729 27.98 47.93 -20.92
CA ALA A 729 28.96 48.21 -19.89
C ALA A 729 30.23 47.40 -20.15
N GLY A 730 31.06 47.88 -21.09
CA GLY A 730 32.24 47.19 -21.60
C GLY A 730 32.76 47.77 -22.92
N ASN A 731 33.77 47.12 -23.50
CA ASN A 731 34.19 47.41 -24.87
C ASN A 731 33.18 46.84 -25.88
N PHE A 732 32.83 47.60 -26.91
CA PHE A 732 31.94 47.19 -27.99
C PHE A 732 32.71 47.13 -29.32
N THR A 733 32.70 45.98 -29.98
CA THR A 733 33.27 45.80 -31.32
C THR A 733 32.20 45.32 -32.28
N GLN A 734 31.78 46.18 -33.20
CA GLN A 734 30.92 45.85 -34.32
C GLN A 734 31.77 45.27 -35.46
N THR A 735 31.53 44.02 -35.85
CA THR A 735 32.23 43.40 -36.98
C THR A 735 31.61 43.83 -38.32
N SER A 736 32.29 43.53 -39.44
CA SER A 736 31.77 43.80 -40.79
C SER A 736 30.46 43.09 -41.14
N LYS A 737 30.10 42.04 -40.40
CA LYS A 737 28.85 41.28 -40.61
C LYS A 737 27.67 41.81 -39.80
N GLY A 738 27.93 42.48 -38.68
CA GLY A 738 26.86 42.88 -37.79
C GLY A 738 26.25 44.25 -38.13
N SER A 739 25.16 44.54 -37.43
CA SER A 739 24.36 45.76 -37.57
C SER A 739 24.06 46.39 -36.21
N LEU A 740 24.10 47.73 -36.17
CA LEU A 740 23.42 48.53 -35.15
C LEU A 740 22.11 49.03 -35.75
N ASP A 741 20.99 48.62 -35.17
CA ASP A 741 19.65 48.93 -35.65
C ASP A 741 19.05 50.03 -34.77
N VAL A 742 18.67 51.16 -35.36
CA VAL A 742 18.24 52.38 -34.68
C VAL A 742 16.90 52.82 -35.23
N GLN A 743 15.94 53.04 -34.36
CA GLN A 743 14.64 53.61 -34.65
C GLN A 743 14.61 55.08 -34.25
N LEU A 744 14.04 55.92 -35.12
CA LEU A 744 13.85 57.34 -34.86
C LEU A 744 12.35 57.66 -34.86
N THR A 745 11.93 58.53 -33.95
CA THR A 745 10.58 59.12 -33.94
C THR A 745 10.67 60.64 -33.96
N ASP A 746 11.31 61.26 -32.97
CA ASP A 746 11.50 62.72 -32.92
C ASP A 746 12.78 63.04 -32.14
N ALA A 747 13.10 64.33 -32.00
CA ALA A 747 14.33 64.79 -31.34
C ALA A 747 14.49 64.34 -29.87
N THR A 748 13.45 63.77 -29.25
CA THR A 748 13.43 63.28 -27.87
C THR A 748 13.15 61.78 -27.75
N HIS A 749 12.72 61.14 -28.83
CA HIS A 749 12.41 59.71 -28.89
C HIS A 749 13.17 59.08 -30.07
N PHE A 750 14.32 58.50 -29.75
CA PHE A 750 15.16 57.76 -30.69
C PHE A 750 15.99 56.72 -29.94
N ASP A 751 16.49 55.72 -30.68
CA ASP A 751 17.38 54.72 -30.12
C ASP A 751 18.79 55.24 -29.89
N THR A 752 19.35 54.88 -28.73
CA THR A 752 20.73 55.20 -28.37
C THR A 752 21.44 53.96 -27.86
N LEU A 753 22.60 53.65 -28.43
CA LEU A 753 23.52 52.69 -27.84
C LEU A 753 24.54 53.43 -26.96
N ASN A 754 24.51 53.18 -25.66
CA ASN A 754 25.50 53.71 -24.72
C ASN A 754 26.63 52.68 -24.51
N VAL A 755 27.89 53.05 -24.68
CA VAL A 755 29.06 52.18 -24.53
C VAL A 755 30.03 52.80 -23.52
N THR A 756 30.24 52.12 -22.39
CA THR A 756 31.10 52.67 -21.32
C THR A 756 32.60 52.48 -21.57
N GLY A 757 32.98 51.60 -22.50
CA GLY A 757 34.36 51.34 -22.93
C GLY A 757 34.64 51.82 -24.36
N THR A 758 35.59 51.17 -25.04
CA THR A 758 35.91 51.47 -26.44
C THR A 758 34.82 50.98 -27.39
N ALA A 759 34.33 51.86 -28.27
CA ALA A 759 33.40 51.53 -29.35
C ALA A 759 34.17 51.44 -30.68
N SER A 760 34.35 50.22 -31.21
CA SER A 760 34.98 49.94 -32.50
C SER A 760 33.93 49.59 -33.55
N LEU A 761 33.79 50.43 -34.57
CA LEU A 761 32.70 50.36 -35.55
C LEU A 761 33.14 49.80 -36.90
N ALA A 762 32.31 48.93 -37.45
CA ALA A 762 32.34 48.44 -38.82
C ALA A 762 30.92 48.03 -39.23
N GLY A 763 30.76 47.36 -40.37
CA GLY A 763 29.48 46.75 -40.74
C GLY A 763 28.41 47.79 -41.07
N THR A 764 27.17 47.54 -40.65
CA THR A 764 26.00 48.35 -41.03
C THR A 764 25.45 49.17 -39.85
N LEU A 765 25.10 50.43 -40.11
CA LEU A 765 24.14 51.20 -39.31
C LEU A 765 22.79 51.19 -40.03
N LYS A 766 21.76 50.62 -39.41
CA LYS A 766 20.42 50.55 -40.00
C LYS A 766 19.50 51.52 -39.27
N LEU A 767 18.97 52.49 -40.01
CA LEU A 767 18.03 53.49 -39.49
C LEU A 767 16.62 53.16 -39.96
N SER A 768 15.67 53.11 -39.04
CA SER A 768 14.26 52.84 -39.32
C SER A 768 13.37 53.97 -38.81
N CYS A 769 12.39 54.37 -39.62
CA CYS A 769 11.48 55.45 -39.25
C CYS A 769 10.20 54.96 -38.57
N LEU A 770 9.98 55.34 -37.32
CA LEU A 770 8.74 55.05 -36.58
C LEU A 770 7.91 56.33 -36.45
N ASN A 771 7.10 56.64 -37.48
CA ASN A 771 6.29 57.87 -37.54
C ASN A 771 7.10 59.17 -37.36
N CYS A 772 8.28 59.25 -37.98
CA CYS A 772 9.24 60.29 -37.64
C CYS A 772 8.79 61.71 -37.99
N THR A 773 9.12 62.67 -37.13
CA THR A 773 9.09 64.10 -37.42
C THR A 773 10.51 64.65 -37.38
N LEU A 774 11.12 64.79 -38.57
CA LEU A 774 12.50 65.27 -38.71
C LEU A 774 12.55 66.78 -38.99
N VAL A 775 13.44 67.47 -38.28
CA VAL A 775 13.70 68.90 -38.47
C VAL A 775 15.08 69.06 -39.10
N LYS A 776 15.18 69.80 -40.20
CA LYS A 776 16.48 70.04 -40.87
C LYS A 776 17.45 70.70 -39.89
N GLY A 777 18.67 70.17 -39.81
CA GLY A 777 19.71 70.61 -38.89
C GLY A 777 19.62 69.98 -37.50
N GLN A 778 18.58 69.20 -37.19
CA GLN A 778 18.50 68.44 -35.95
C GLN A 778 19.53 67.32 -35.94
N THR A 779 20.19 67.13 -34.79
CA THR A 779 21.12 66.03 -34.55
C THR A 779 20.50 64.99 -33.61
N TYR A 780 20.80 63.71 -33.88
CA TYR A 780 20.42 62.55 -33.06
C TYR A 780 21.69 61.75 -32.71
N THR A 781 22.02 61.65 -31.43
CA THR A 781 23.20 60.90 -30.96
C THR A 781 22.85 59.42 -30.78
N VAL A 782 23.09 58.63 -31.81
CA VAL A 782 22.63 57.23 -31.87
C VAL A 782 23.61 56.24 -31.24
N LEU A 783 24.85 56.68 -31.02
CA LEU A 783 25.81 56.01 -30.16
C LEU A 783 26.45 57.06 -29.26
N ASN A 784 26.44 56.78 -27.95
CA ASN A 784 27.14 57.54 -26.93
C ASN A 784 28.29 56.68 -26.39
N GLY A 785 29.53 57.13 -26.58
CA GLY A 785 30.73 56.38 -26.21
C GLY A 785 31.58 57.09 -25.15
N ALA A 786 32.60 56.41 -24.63
CA ALA A 786 33.60 57.07 -23.80
C ALA A 786 34.48 58.02 -24.63
N SER A 787 34.78 59.21 -24.09
CA SER A 787 35.59 60.23 -24.77
C SER A 787 36.95 59.70 -25.22
N ASN A 788 37.35 60.00 -26.46
CA ASN A 788 38.55 59.48 -27.12
C ASN A 788 38.60 57.95 -27.27
N GLN A 789 37.47 57.25 -27.18
CA GLN A 789 37.39 55.79 -27.29
C GLN A 789 36.52 55.29 -28.46
N LEU A 790 36.13 56.18 -29.38
CA LEU A 790 35.48 55.81 -30.64
C LEU A 790 36.53 55.48 -31.72
N GLN A 791 36.38 54.31 -32.35
CA GLN A 791 37.28 53.83 -33.41
C GLN A 791 36.48 53.32 -34.61
N GLY A 792 37.00 53.54 -35.82
CA GLY A 792 36.38 53.07 -37.06
C GLY A 792 35.12 53.85 -37.46
N THR A 793 34.44 53.38 -38.51
CA THR A 793 33.19 53.93 -39.02
C THR A 793 32.29 52.81 -39.52
N PHE A 794 30.98 53.03 -39.60
CA PHE A 794 30.09 52.09 -40.27
C PHE A 794 30.42 52.04 -41.76
N ALA A 795 30.59 50.84 -42.30
CA ALA A 795 30.90 50.63 -43.72
C ALA A 795 29.71 50.95 -44.63
N ARG A 796 28.49 50.81 -44.08
CA ARG A 796 27.23 51.07 -44.79
C ARG A 796 26.19 51.66 -43.85
N VAL A 797 25.44 52.63 -44.36
CA VAL A 797 24.22 53.13 -43.71
C VAL A 797 23.04 52.67 -44.55
N VAL A 798 22.07 52.01 -43.93
CA VAL A 798 20.83 51.53 -44.55
C VAL A 798 19.67 52.34 -43.98
N LEU A 799 18.86 52.90 -44.87
CA LEU A 799 17.72 53.72 -44.50
C LEU A 799 16.42 52.98 -44.83
N ASP A 800 15.55 52.80 -43.84
CA ASP A 800 14.22 52.25 -43.98
C ASP A 800 13.16 53.28 -43.54
N GLY A 801 12.27 53.66 -44.45
CA GLY A 801 11.28 54.72 -44.21
C GLY A 801 11.80 56.16 -44.30
N PHE A 802 13.03 56.38 -44.79
CA PHE A 802 13.60 57.71 -45.05
C PHE A 802 13.97 57.91 -46.53
N ALA A 803 14.10 59.17 -46.99
CA ALA A 803 14.58 59.44 -48.33
C ALA A 803 16.10 59.19 -48.48
N PRO A 804 16.62 58.94 -49.70
CA PRO A 804 18.06 58.84 -49.92
C PRO A 804 18.77 60.14 -49.51
N ASN A 805 19.89 60.00 -48.79
CA ASN A 805 20.67 61.13 -48.24
C ASN A 805 19.91 62.03 -47.25
N GLU A 806 18.95 61.47 -46.50
CA GLU A 806 18.23 62.20 -45.44
C GLU A 806 19.18 62.66 -44.31
N PHE A 807 20.19 61.85 -44.00
CA PHE A 807 21.11 62.06 -42.87
C PHE A 807 22.57 62.22 -43.33
N GLN A 808 23.29 63.09 -42.64
CA GLN A 808 24.75 63.07 -42.54
C GLN A 808 25.12 62.35 -41.25
N VAL A 809 26.00 61.35 -41.34
CA VAL A 809 26.56 60.67 -40.16
C VAL A 809 27.91 61.30 -39.83
N SER A 810 28.04 61.84 -38.62
CA SER A 810 29.31 62.33 -38.06
C SER A 810 29.81 61.40 -36.96
N TYR A 811 31.14 61.26 -36.89
CA TYR A 811 31.84 60.45 -35.90
C TYR A 811 32.70 61.38 -35.06
N ASP A 812 32.23 61.72 -33.87
CA ASP A 812 32.98 62.57 -32.95
C ASP A 812 33.90 61.71 -32.07
N VAL A 813 35.17 61.68 -32.42
CA VAL A 813 36.16 60.90 -31.67
C VAL A 813 36.45 61.52 -30.30
N ALA A 814 36.38 62.85 -30.18
CA ALA A 814 36.72 63.54 -28.95
C ALA A 814 35.68 63.21 -27.86
N ASP A 815 34.40 63.31 -28.22
CA ASP A 815 33.30 63.02 -27.30
C ASP A 815 32.94 61.53 -27.25
N GLY A 816 33.23 60.77 -28.32
CA GLY A 816 32.97 59.33 -28.41
C GLY A 816 31.67 58.99 -29.16
N ASP A 817 31.03 59.98 -29.77
CA ASP A 817 29.65 59.91 -30.23
C ASP A 817 29.51 59.64 -31.73
N VAL A 818 28.39 59.01 -32.11
CA VAL A 818 27.93 58.94 -33.50
C VAL A 818 26.62 59.71 -33.62
N ASP A 819 26.67 60.75 -34.43
CA ASP A 819 25.59 61.71 -34.60
C ASP A 819 24.99 61.64 -36.00
N LEU A 820 23.67 61.76 -36.07
CA LEU A 820 22.91 61.90 -37.31
C LEU A 820 22.38 63.32 -37.45
N THR A 821 22.90 64.11 -38.39
CA THR A 821 22.35 65.43 -38.72
C THR A 821 21.39 65.35 -39.90
N VAL A 822 20.16 65.83 -39.72
CA VAL A 822 19.13 65.84 -40.77
C VAL A 822 19.44 66.89 -41.83
N LEU A 823 19.61 66.46 -43.08
CA LEU A 823 19.97 67.34 -44.21
C LEU A 823 18.75 67.94 -44.92
N ARG A 824 17.60 67.26 -44.87
CA ARG A 824 16.37 67.63 -45.59
C ARG A 824 15.15 67.49 -44.68
N SER A 825 14.14 68.33 -44.90
CA SER A 825 12.88 68.32 -44.15
C SER A 825 11.72 68.23 -45.14
N THR A 826 11.54 67.07 -45.79
CA THR A 826 10.38 66.83 -46.65
C THR A 826 9.90 65.39 -46.61
N ARG A 827 8.63 65.21 -46.22
CA ARG A 827 7.85 63.99 -46.41
C ARG A 827 7.69 63.72 -47.92
N SER A 828 8.10 62.55 -48.41
CA SER A 828 7.59 61.99 -49.67
C SER A 828 7.30 60.52 -49.46
N GLY A 829 6.02 60.16 -49.58
CA GLY A 829 5.58 58.77 -49.53
C GLY A 829 5.99 57.97 -50.76
N GLY A 830 6.04 56.65 -50.58
CA GLY A 830 5.87 55.66 -51.64
C GLY A 830 7.14 54.99 -52.15
N GLY A 831 7.30 53.71 -51.80
CA GLY A 831 8.09 52.73 -52.56
C GLY A 831 9.41 52.31 -51.92
N GLY A 832 9.39 51.20 -51.17
CA GLY A 832 10.59 50.57 -50.62
C GLY A 832 11.58 50.17 -51.71
N THR A 833 12.74 50.79 -51.70
CA THR A 833 13.97 50.27 -52.28
C THR A 833 15.10 50.61 -51.32
N GLU A 834 15.84 49.60 -50.86
CA GLU A 834 17.01 49.79 -49.99
C GLU A 834 18.00 50.75 -50.67
N SER A 835 18.16 51.96 -50.10
CA SER A 835 19.18 52.90 -50.54
C SER A 835 20.45 52.67 -49.73
N THR A 836 21.52 52.22 -50.39
CA THR A 836 22.84 52.05 -49.79
C THR A 836 23.69 53.30 -50.04
N LEU A 837 24.25 53.89 -48.98
CA LEU A 837 25.19 55.02 -49.10
C LEU A 837 26.63 54.54 -48.81
N PRO A 838 27.63 54.94 -49.61
CA PRO A 838 29.03 54.78 -49.24
C PRO A 838 29.42 55.83 -48.18
N ALA A 839 30.17 55.41 -47.16
CA ALA A 839 30.65 56.31 -46.10
C ALA A 839 31.59 57.38 -46.67
N GLN A 840 31.25 58.66 -46.49
CA GLN A 840 32.17 59.77 -46.77
C GLN A 840 33.02 60.03 -45.53
N ALA A 841 34.34 59.83 -45.65
CA ALA A 841 35.29 60.23 -44.62
C ALA A 841 35.44 61.77 -44.62
N ILE A 842 35.05 62.41 -43.52
CA ILE A 842 35.38 63.81 -43.25
C ILE A 842 36.46 63.80 -42.18
N ALA A 843 37.59 64.46 -42.46
CA ALA A 843 38.70 64.61 -41.53
C ALA A 843 38.24 65.40 -40.29
N ALA A 844 38.67 64.94 -39.11
CA ALA A 844 38.41 65.56 -37.83
C ALA A 844 38.69 67.08 -37.85
N VAL A 845 37.68 67.87 -37.48
CA VAL A 845 37.87 69.27 -37.08
C VAL A 845 38.30 69.22 -35.61
N PRO A 846 39.50 69.68 -35.22
CA PRO A 846 39.84 69.78 -33.82
C PRO A 846 39.12 70.99 -33.23
N GLU A 847 38.18 70.77 -32.32
CA GLU A 847 37.73 71.83 -31.42
C GLU A 847 38.85 72.18 -30.44
N LEU A 848 39.16 73.48 -30.34
CA LEU A 848 40.21 74.01 -29.46
C LEU A 848 39.71 73.99 -28.01
N GLY A 849 40.29 73.08 -27.21
CA GLY A 849 40.00 72.98 -25.78
C GLY A 849 40.30 74.27 -25.00
N SER A 850 39.42 74.55 -24.05
CA SER A 850 39.26 75.76 -23.23
C SER A 850 40.48 76.21 -22.41
N TRP A 851 41.59 75.47 -22.45
CA TRP A 851 42.87 75.84 -21.82
C TRP A 851 43.82 76.62 -22.77
N GLN A 852 43.60 76.57 -24.09
CA GLN A 852 44.39 77.34 -25.06
C GLN A 852 43.90 78.78 -25.26
N LEU A 853 42.69 79.12 -24.80
CA LEU A 853 42.15 80.48 -24.75
C LEU A 853 42.66 81.31 -23.56
N MET A 854 43.34 80.70 -22.58
CA MET A 854 43.93 81.41 -21.43
C MET A 854 45.37 81.88 -21.66
N LEU A 855 46.04 81.45 -22.74
CA LEU A 855 47.44 81.80 -23.04
C LEU A 855 47.61 82.92 -24.09
N LEU A 856 46.51 83.47 -24.63
CA LEU A 856 46.52 84.60 -25.59
C LEU A 856 46.08 85.94 -24.98
N GLY A 857 45.89 86.02 -23.65
CA GLY A 857 45.50 87.24 -22.94
C GLY A 857 46.62 88.03 -22.24
N LEU A 858 47.87 87.54 -22.26
CA LEU A 858 48.97 88.16 -21.51
C LEU A 858 50.28 88.04 -22.30
N ILE A 859 50.46 88.93 -23.28
CA ILE A 859 51.73 89.59 -23.69
C ILE A 859 51.32 90.62 -24.77
N GLY A 860 50.84 91.76 -24.29
CA GLY A 860 50.57 92.96 -25.06
C GLY A 860 51.00 94.16 -24.24
N MET A 861 52.23 94.61 -24.47
CA MET A 861 52.77 95.93 -24.09
C MET A 861 53.00 96.24 -22.60
N ALA A 862 54.20 95.91 -22.11
CA ALA A 862 54.92 96.79 -21.19
C ALA A 862 56.38 96.89 -21.63
N ALA A 863 56.66 97.84 -22.53
CA ALA A 863 58.01 98.32 -22.79
C ALA A 863 58.30 99.44 -21.78
N ILE A 864 59.30 99.27 -20.92
CA ILE A 864 60.22 100.35 -20.48
C ILE A 864 61.54 99.69 -20.03
N ARG A 865 62.62 100.12 -20.69
CA ARG A 865 64.03 99.83 -20.39
C ARG A 865 64.43 100.36 -19.00
N ARG A 866 65.23 99.59 -18.25
CA ARG A 866 66.67 99.85 -17.99
C ARG A 866 67.25 98.84 -16.99
N ALA A 867 68.52 98.50 -17.25
CA ALA A 867 69.36 97.50 -16.61
C ALA A 867 70.02 98.03 -15.29
N PRO A 868 71.11 97.42 -14.78
CA PRO A 868 71.14 96.20 -13.94
C PRO A 868 71.96 96.45 -12.65
N THR A 869 71.90 95.55 -11.65
CA THR A 869 73.11 95.25 -10.83
C THR A 869 73.03 93.91 -10.08
N ARG A 870 73.99 93.06 -10.45
CA ARG A 870 74.72 91.99 -9.74
C ARG A 870 74.40 91.64 -8.27
N ARG A 871 74.42 90.32 -8.05
CA ARG A 871 74.98 89.51 -6.92
C ARG A 871 74.51 89.92 -5.51
N ARG A 872 73.90 89.04 -4.72
CA ARG A 872 74.21 87.63 -4.41
C ARG A 872 72.94 86.84 -4.20
#